data_AF-A0A945RYZ2-F1
#
_entry.id   AF-A0A945RYZ2-F1
#
_cell.length_a   1.000
_cell.length_b   1.000
_cell.length_c   1.000
_cell.angle_alpha   90.00
_cell.angle_beta   90.00
_cell.angle_gamma   90.00
#
_symmetry.space_group_name_H-M   'P 1'
#
loop_
_entity.id
_entity.type
_entity.pdbx_description
1 polymer ?
#
loop_
_entity_poly.entity_id
_entity_poly.type
_entity_poly.pdbx_seq_one_letter_code
_entity_poly.pdbx_strand_id
1 'polypeptide(L)'
;MSAPRHKLTVTAFAIVSVAVTVRSAELVAIPFEQLLDRPFVRVEGAPNCHGPTGSWRREAVAGASGGAAIRYTAQGGAWSIQWWPTAQSLATDITYTFYARIRIDRNADVNQDQDVFGGGLYKWYSGRETLFYRPRLTARQLPNREWALVRIGTFHVTRAADWYLFCGLVSGKKQNAVSTMWFDAFIAVPEVTAATKPALQAHADRYASWDAWCHDLQTRVNASAPSYNPRLTQEFAYGAYVPYEKVLQMSQFFGETPNERWRRLVEWMVRHYMDTAIVTNIPAKPDTMAAVVKAAGESGLRLAPILRVPAEANDPAETRRRLTPFLEQFKEDPNVLTWYLFDEPNPSFFPSLMDGKLYVDKVTPQQSGFFILNHTQAIEAFGRHMPVLVVDRYEISDKSRNPWSVLDWVTYSRETSGRPVWMMFQAVGKYGNGSGHRCPTEAEFRLMHYLTLAGGGSGIVPYLLTSLPIYVREGQATAHDADFYMEEFEFTHPLLGRLALELGRELTPVGRVMIDAKPVPTAPLATPSRSLKIADGRTVPAIAVQQLDKDNASFFVVYNQDTAAAATGRIPFPLQAQKRELYDLGQLTQLKLESDSLSVDLPPGHGRVLAALQPAQWPDLHERLLAARIDKETAITALDLTQARRCGLRIEPAAAALGEAQHAQAGTNQRQQALDRCRLLLKTAWLEADGQARVLRDAEHCRAQLGQMSHHCSHDPSLKNMKARQNAAAEMKALGTRFLRAYNAFRAGQWQSAAKPLANLAAELQTRTDPSR
;
A
#
# COMPACT_ATOMS: atom_id res chain seq x y z
N MET A 1 12.00 19.51 -53.89
CA MET A 1 11.75 18.05 -53.94
C MET A 1 11.40 17.61 -52.53
N SER A 2 10.10 17.41 -52.28
CA SER A 2 9.53 17.01 -51.00
C SER A 2 9.52 15.49 -50.90
N ALA A 3 10.24 14.95 -49.91
CA ALA A 3 10.19 13.52 -49.57
C ALA A 3 8.79 13.12 -49.05
N PRO A 4 8.32 11.90 -49.35
CA PRO A 4 6.95 11.49 -49.12
C PRO A 4 6.69 11.28 -47.62
N ARG A 5 5.69 11.98 -47.08
CA ARG A 5 5.12 11.66 -45.77
C ARG A 5 4.39 10.32 -45.89
N HIS A 6 4.95 9.26 -45.32
CA HIS A 6 4.19 8.06 -45.03
C HIS A 6 3.08 8.44 -44.05
N LYS A 7 1.83 8.37 -44.53
CA LYS A 7 0.64 8.42 -43.67
C LYS A 7 0.69 7.19 -42.77
N LEU A 8 1.05 7.39 -41.50
CA LEU A 8 0.74 6.43 -40.47
C LEU A 8 -0.79 6.42 -40.35
N THR A 9 -1.44 5.40 -40.90
CA THR A 9 -2.83 5.10 -40.57
C THR A 9 -2.82 4.62 -39.12
N VAL A 10 -2.95 5.56 -38.18
CA VAL A 10 -3.34 5.22 -36.83
C VAL A 10 -4.77 4.73 -36.94
N THR A 11 -4.97 3.42 -36.89
CA THR A 11 -6.25 2.84 -36.54
C THR A 11 -6.53 3.32 -35.12
N ALA A 12 -7.21 4.45 -35.00
CA ALA A 12 -7.82 4.85 -33.76
C ALA A 12 -8.72 3.68 -33.34
N PHE A 13 -8.38 3.02 -32.24
CA PHE A 13 -9.38 2.22 -31.53
C PHE A 13 -10.47 3.20 -31.13
N ALA A 14 -11.50 3.28 -31.96
CA ALA A 14 -12.74 3.90 -31.60
C ALA A 14 -13.27 3.07 -30.42
N ILE A 15 -13.06 3.57 -29.19
CA ILE A 15 -13.76 3.07 -28.01
C ILE A 15 -15.22 3.52 -28.18
N VAL A 16 -15.93 2.83 -29.06
CA VAL A 16 -17.39 2.87 -29.11
C VAL A 16 -17.88 1.83 -28.11
N SER A 17 -17.81 2.19 -26.83
CA SER A 17 -18.57 1.52 -25.79
C SER A 17 -19.50 2.55 -25.16
N VAL A 18 -20.47 2.99 -25.97
CA VAL A 18 -21.57 3.85 -25.53
C VAL A 18 -22.60 2.92 -24.87
N ALA A 19 -22.51 2.79 -23.54
CA ALA A 19 -23.41 1.94 -22.75
C ALA A 19 -24.76 2.62 -22.42
N VAL A 20 -24.89 3.90 -22.74
CA VAL A 20 -26.14 4.67 -22.67
C VAL A 20 -26.19 5.64 -23.85
N THR A 21 -27.27 5.62 -24.63
CA THR A 21 -27.50 6.60 -25.71
C THR A 21 -28.46 7.67 -25.21
N VAL A 22 -28.03 8.93 -25.26
CA VAL A 22 -28.88 10.09 -24.94
C VAL A 22 -29.92 10.24 -26.05
N ARG A 23 -31.20 10.04 -25.73
CA ARG A 23 -32.30 10.24 -26.69
C ARG A 23 -32.82 11.68 -26.65
N SER A 24 -33.01 12.20 -25.45
CA SER A 24 -33.28 13.62 -25.22
C SER A 24 -32.74 14.02 -23.87
N ALA A 25 -32.29 15.26 -23.75
CA ALA A 25 -31.73 15.74 -22.51
C ALA A 25 -32.27 17.15 -22.27
N GLU A 26 -33.20 17.24 -21.34
CA GLU A 26 -33.98 18.44 -21.05
C GLU A 26 -34.21 18.47 -19.55
N LEU A 27 -33.85 19.59 -18.92
CA LEU A 27 -34.15 19.84 -17.52
C LEU A 27 -35.40 20.70 -17.47
N VAL A 28 -36.50 20.12 -17.02
CA VAL A 28 -37.79 20.82 -16.92
C VAL A 28 -38.43 20.45 -15.59
N ALA A 29 -38.87 21.45 -14.83
CA ALA A 29 -39.72 21.24 -13.68
C ALA A 29 -41.15 20.99 -14.16
N ILE A 30 -41.76 19.91 -13.69
CA ILE A 30 -43.14 19.55 -14.04
C ILE A 30 -44.00 19.32 -12.78
N PRO A 31 -45.32 19.54 -12.87
CA PRO A 31 -46.25 19.20 -11.78
C PRO A 31 -46.18 17.71 -11.41
N PHE A 32 -46.28 17.41 -10.12
CA PHE A 32 -46.13 16.06 -9.59
C PHE A 32 -47.25 15.12 -10.06
N GLU A 33 -48.44 15.67 -10.30
CA GLU A 33 -49.65 14.97 -10.71
C GLU A 33 -49.48 14.26 -12.07
N GLN A 34 -48.54 14.71 -12.90
CA GLN A 34 -48.29 14.15 -14.24
C GLN A 34 -47.66 12.74 -14.23
N LEU A 35 -47.29 12.23 -13.05
CA LEU A 35 -46.61 10.94 -12.90
C LEU A 35 -47.41 9.88 -12.14
N LEU A 36 -48.56 10.26 -11.56
CA LEU A 36 -49.36 9.37 -10.71
C LEU A 36 -50.01 8.20 -11.48
N ASP A 37 -50.09 8.28 -12.81
CA ASP A 37 -50.72 7.27 -13.67
C ASP A 37 -49.73 6.39 -14.45
N ARG A 38 -48.43 6.46 -14.16
CA ARG A 38 -47.39 5.70 -14.90
C ARG A 38 -46.69 4.69 -14.00
N PRO A 39 -46.39 3.46 -14.50
CA PRO A 39 -45.50 2.56 -13.80
C PRO A 39 -44.11 3.20 -13.73
N PHE A 40 -43.59 3.36 -12.51
CA PHE A 40 -42.27 3.92 -12.28
C PHE A 40 -41.45 2.99 -11.39
N VAL A 41 -40.14 2.99 -11.60
CA VAL A 41 -39.18 2.32 -10.71
C VAL A 41 -38.63 3.38 -9.79
N ARG A 42 -38.83 3.20 -8.48
CA ARG A 42 -38.07 3.95 -7.49
C ARG A 42 -36.66 3.40 -7.51
N VAL A 43 -35.70 4.27 -7.80
CA VAL A 43 -34.34 3.82 -8.02
C VAL A 43 -33.57 3.94 -6.71
N GLU A 44 -33.10 2.81 -6.19
CA GLU A 44 -32.46 2.71 -4.88
C GLU A 44 -31.01 3.22 -4.91
N GLY A 45 -30.58 3.84 -3.81
CA GLY A 45 -29.22 4.33 -3.61
C GLY A 45 -29.17 5.55 -2.69
N ALA A 46 -28.12 5.67 -1.87
CA ALA A 46 -27.90 6.85 -1.05
C ALA A 46 -27.27 7.96 -1.91
N PRO A 47 -27.86 9.16 -1.98
CA PRO A 47 -27.22 10.27 -2.65
C PRO A 47 -25.96 10.70 -1.87
N ASN A 48 -24.84 10.85 -2.56
CA ASN A 48 -23.59 11.38 -2.03
C ASN A 48 -23.48 12.88 -2.32
N CYS A 49 -23.03 13.67 -1.36
CA CYS A 49 -22.79 15.10 -1.56
C CYS A 49 -21.32 15.35 -1.89
N HIS A 50 -21.05 16.09 -2.97
CA HIS A 50 -19.72 16.56 -3.33
C HIS A 50 -19.66 18.09 -3.24
N GLY A 51 -18.72 18.60 -2.43
CA GLY A 51 -18.45 20.01 -2.18
C GLY A 51 -17.23 20.16 -1.24
N PRO A 52 -16.80 21.40 -0.91
CA PRO A 52 -15.73 21.63 0.05
C PRO A 52 -16.05 20.92 1.39
N THR A 53 -15.11 20.13 1.91
CA THR A 53 -15.27 19.42 3.18
C THR A 53 -15.49 20.42 4.32
N GLY A 54 -16.57 20.25 5.09
CA GLY A 54 -16.90 21.08 6.27
C GLY A 54 -18.01 22.12 6.08
N SER A 55 -18.58 22.28 4.88
CA SER A 55 -19.61 23.33 4.61
C SER A 55 -21.05 22.83 4.51
N TRP A 56 -21.34 21.55 4.80
CA TRP A 56 -22.70 21.00 4.67
C TRP A 56 -23.09 19.99 5.77
N ARG A 57 -24.39 19.85 6.01
CA ARG A 57 -25.03 18.87 6.92
C ARG A 57 -26.05 18.03 6.17
N ARG A 58 -26.16 16.74 6.52
CA ARG A 58 -27.12 15.78 5.98
C ARG A 58 -27.99 15.25 7.12
N GLU A 59 -29.30 15.30 6.94
CA GLU A 59 -30.27 14.81 7.94
C GLU A 59 -31.42 14.09 7.25
N ALA A 60 -31.87 12.97 7.84
CA ALA A 60 -33.10 12.30 7.40
C ALA A 60 -34.31 13.07 7.94
N VAL A 61 -35.30 13.32 7.07
CA VAL A 61 -36.53 14.05 7.41
C VAL A 61 -37.74 13.38 6.75
N ALA A 62 -38.95 13.68 7.22
CA ALA A 62 -40.17 13.18 6.60
C ALA A 62 -40.35 13.81 5.19
N GLY A 63 -40.55 12.95 4.18
CA GLY A 63 -40.89 13.32 2.82
C GLY A 63 -42.39 13.58 2.64
N ALA A 64 -42.77 14.24 1.55
CA ALA A 64 -44.14 14.72 1.31
C ALA A 64 -45.19 13.62 1.03
N SER A 65 -44.78 12.35 0.96
CA SER A 65 -45.66 11.18 0.72
C SER A 65 -45.51 10.10 1.79
N GLY A 66 -45.04 10.45 2.99
CA GLY A 66 -44.86 9.49 4.10
C GLY A 66 -43.58 8.64 4.05
N GLY A 67 -42.69 8.85 3.07
CA GLY A 67 -41.35 8.24 3.00
C GLY A 67 -40.25 9.08 3.66
N ALA A 68 -39.02 8.57 3.74
CA ALA A 68 -37.86 9.33 4.21
C ALA A 68 -37.24 10.17 3.07
N ALA A 69 -37.18 11.49 3.26
CA ALA A 69 -36.41 12.41 2.43
C ALA A 69 -35.09 12.76 3.14
N ILE A 70 -34.12 13.26 2.38
CA ILE A 70 -32.83 13.71 2.91
C ILE A 70 -32.74 15.22 2.74
N ARG A 71 -32.54 15.91 3.86
CA ARG A 71 -32.25 17.34 3.93
C ARG A 71 -30.75 17.56 3.85
N TYR A 72 -30.33 18.37 2.89
CA TYR A 72 -28.96 18.86 2.72
C TYR A 72 -28.96 20.37 3.00
N THR A 73 -28.20 20.78 4.00
CA THR A 73 -28.00 22.19 4.34
C THR A 73 -26.55 22.54 4.08
N ALA A 74 -26.27 23.59 3.31
CA ALA A 74 -24.90 23.98 2.98
C ALA A 74 -24.69 25.50 3.12
N GLN A 75 -23.50 25.90 3.55
CA GLN A 75 -23.08 27.30 3.66
C GLN A 75 -22.09 27.64 2.54
N GLY A 76 -22.60 28.27 1.48
CA GLY A 76 -21.80 28.85 0.40
C GLY A 76 -21.17 27.85 -0.58
N GLY A 77 -20.85 28.32 -1.79
CA GLY A 77 -20.21 27.54 -2.85
C GLY A 77 -21.17 26.70 -3.70
N ALA A 78 -20.64 26.14 -4.79
CA ALA A 78 -21.35 25.16 -5.61
C ALA A 78 -21.14 23.77 -4.98
N TRP A 79 -22.24 23.03 -4.81
CA TRP A 79 -22.22 21.67 -4.31
C TRP A 79 -23.21 20.83 -5.10
N SER A 80 -22.96 19.53 -5.14
CA SER A 80 -23.75 18.61 -5.95
C SER A 80 -24.14 17.37 -5.18
N ILE A 81 -25.31 16.85 -5.52
CA ILE A 81 -25.71 15.51 -5.14
C ILE A 81 -25.44 14.60 -6.32
N GLN A 82 -24.60 13.61 -6.10
CA GLN A 82 -24.37 12.52 -7.03
C GLN A 82 -25.09 11.30 -6.51
N TRP A 83 -25.84 10.66 -7.38
CA TRP A 83 -26.52 9.42 -7.06
C TRP A 83 -26.11 8.35 -8.05
N TRP A 84 -25.75 7.21 -7.48
CA TRP A 84 -25.24 6.07 -8.21
C TRP A 84 -26.41 5.10 -8.35
N PRO A 85 -27.11 5.04 -9.52
CA PRO A 85 -27.98 3.91 -9.79
C PRO A 85 -27.15 2.66 -9.58
N THR A 86 -27.58 1.80 -8.66
CA THR A 86 -26.99 0.47 -8.62
C THR A 86 -27.31 -0.19 -9.96
N ALA A 87 -26.35 -0.92 -10.52
CA ALA A 87 -26.51 -1.66 -11.77
C ALA A 87 -27.74 -2.60 -11.77
N GLN A 88 -28.26 -2.90 -10.58
CA GLN A 88 -29.41 -3.75 -10.29
C GLN A 88 -30.75 -3.05 -10.45
N SER A 89 -30.81 -1.71 -10.42
CA SER A 89 -32.06 -0.95 -10.32
C SER A 89 -32.74 -0.61 -11.66
N LEU A 90 -32.10 -0.95 -12.79
CA LEU A 90 -32.59 -0.71 -14.15
C LEU A 90 -32.38 -1.96 -15.01
N ALA A 91 -33.32 -2.27 -15.89
CA ALA A 91 -33.16 -3.31 -16.90
C ALA A 91 -32.42 -2.77 -18.13
N THR A 92 -31.67 -3.64 -18.80
CA THR A 92 -30.92 -3.29 -20.01
C THR A 92 -31.80 -3.33 -21.26
N ASP A 93 -31.37 -2.60 -22.29
CA ASP A 93 -32.04 -2.34 -23.56
C ASP A 93 -33.41 -1.65 -23.40
N ILE A 94 -33.57 -0.89 -22.31
CA ILE A 94 -34.77 -0.12 -22.01
C ILE A 94 -34.45 1.37 -22.05
N THR A 95 -35.37 2.12 -22.64
CA THR A 95 -35.38 3.58 -22.54
C THR A 95 -36.03 4.00 -21.22
N TYR A 96 -35.32 4.78 -20.42
CA TYR A 96 -35.83 5.36 -19.18
C TYR A 96 -35.91 6.88 -19.28
N THR A 97 -36.99 7.45 -18.77
CA THR A 97 -37.04 8.87 -18.43
C THR A 97 -36.74 9.03 -16.95
N PHE A 98 -35.70 9.79 -16.62
CA PHE A 98 -35.28 10.00 -15.24
C PHE A 98 -35.81 11.31 -14.69
N TYR A 99 -36.25 11.25 -13.45
CA TYR A 99 -36.74 12.38 -12.68
C TYR A 99 -36.08 12.44 -11.30
N ALA A 100 -35.90 13.65 -10.78
CA ALA A 100 -35.52 13.90 -9.40
C ALA A 100 -36.66 14.62 -8.68
N ARG A 101 -37.08 14.10 -7.54
CA ARG A 101 -38.01 14.82 -6.65
C ARG A 101 -37.21 15.63 -5.65
N ILE A 102 -37.27 16.95 -5.80
CA ILE A 102 -36.49 17.90 -5.02
C ILE A 102 -37.37 18.99 -4.45
N ARG A 103 -36.93 19.58 -3.35
CA ARG A 103 -37.44 20.85 -2.84
C ARG A 103 -36.24 21.72 -2.53
N ILE A 104 -36.31 22.99 -2.87
CA ILE A 104 -35.22 23.93 -2.63
C ILE A 104 -35.76 25.08 -1.78
N ASP A 105 -35.04 25.46 -0.73
CA ASP A 105 -35.28 26.69 0.03
C ASP A 105 -34.18 27.70 -0.33
N ARG A 106 -34.60 28.68 -1.13
CA ARG A 106 -33.75 29.76 -1.63
C ARG A 106 -33.87 30.97 -0.72
N ASN A 107 -32.76 31.68 -0.56
CA ASN A 107 -32.77 32.98 0.10
C ASN A 107 -33.58 34.00 -0.73
N ALA A 108 -34.12 35.02 -0.08
CA ALA A 108 -34.93 36.06 -0.74
C ALA A 108 -34.16 36.83 -1.83
N ASP A 109 -32.83 36.86 -1.74
CA ASP A 109 -31.95 37.67 -2.61
C ASP A 109 -31.52 36.96 -3.92
N VAL A 110 -32.07 35.79 -4.23
CA VAL A 110 -31.74 35.06 -5.47
C VAL A 110 -32.42 35.70 -6.67
N ASN A 111 -31.63 36.14 -7.65
CA ASN A 111 -32.15 36.62 -8.93
C ASN A 111 -32.91 35.51 -9.66
N GLN A 112 -34.12 35.80 -10.14
CA GLN A 112 -34.99 34.85 -10.84
C GLN A 112 -34.36 34.24 -12.10
N ASP A 113 -33.46 34.95 -12.76
CA ASP A 113 -32.79 34.48 -13.97
C ASP A 113 -31.45 33.77 -13.70
N GLN A 114 -31.05 33.66 -12.43
CA GLN A 114 -29.86 32.93 -12.04
C GLN A 114 -30.11 31.42 -12.05
N ASP A 115 -29.19 30.65 -12.62
CA ASP A 115 -29.15 29.20 -12.47
C ASP A 115 -29.14 28.83 -10.99
N VAL A 116 -30.04 27.96 -10.56
CA VAL A 116 -30.07 27.46 -9.19
C VAL A 116 -29.90 25.96 -9.14
N PHE A 117 -30.23 25.23 -10.21
CA PHE A 117 -30.15 23.78 -10.25
C PHE A 117 -29.60 23.30 -11.60
N GLY A 118 -28.84 22.21 -11.59
CA GLY A 118 -28.35 21.56 -12.79
C GLY A 118 -28.40 20.05 -12.64
N GLY A 119 -28.70 19.35 -13.73
CA GLY A 119 -28.73 17.89 -13.79
C GLY A 119 -27.75 17.37 -14.83
N GLY A 120 -27.44 16.08 -14.83
CA GLY A 120 -26.63 15.45 -15.86
C GLY A 120 -26.37 13.98 -15.63
N LEU A 121 -25.92 13.27 -16.66
CA LEU A 121 -25.46 11.87 -16.56
C LEU A 121 -23.94 11.85 -16.75
N TYR A 122 -23.24 11.19 -15.83
CA TYR A 122 -21.78 11.07 -15.85
C TYR A 122 -21.37 9.60 -15.90
N LYS A 123 -20.25 9.35 -16.57
CA LYS A 123 -19.55 8.06 -16.54
C LYS A 123 -18.21 8.25 -15.86
N TRP A 124 -17.95 7.44 -14.84
CA TRP A 124 -16.63 7.38 -14.20
C TRP A 124 -15.80 6.30 -14.88
N TYR A 125 -14.68 6.66 -15.52
CA TYR A 125 -13.78 5.68 -16.13
C TYR A 125 -12.33 5.99 -15.75
N SER A 126 -11.69 5.07 -15.00
CA SER A 126 -10.24 5.11 -14.72
C SER A 126 -9.70 6.49 -14.31
N GLY A 127 -10.39 7.20 -13.41
CA GLY A 127 -9.99 8.52 -12.93
C GLY A 127 -10.26 9.69 -13.90
N ARG A 128 -10.99 9.47 -15.00
CA ARG A 128 -11.50 10.53 -15.90
C ARG A 128 -13.03 10.55 -15.88
N GLU A 129 -13.59 11.70 -15.52
CA GLU A 129 -15.02 11.97 -15.65
C GLU A 129 -15.35 12.30 -17.11
N THR A 130 -16.30 11.57 -17.71
CA THR A 130 -16.91 12.00 -18.97
C THR A 130 -18.31 12.51 -18.69
N LEU A 131 -18.49 13.82 -18.83
CA LEU A 131 -19.79 14.48 -18.75
C LEU A 131 -20.50 14.36 -20.10
N PHE A 132 -21.70 13.80 -20.11
CA PHE A 132 -22.48 13.67 -21.35
C PHE A 132 -23.41 14.86 -21.61
N TYR A 133 -23.99 15.49 -20.57
CA TYR A 133 -24.91 16.62 -20.73
C TYR A 133 -25.21 17.36 -19.40
N ARG A 134 -25.26 18.71 -19.37
CA ARG A 134 -25.47 19.52 -18.15
C ARG A 134 -26.40 20.74 -18.32
N PRO A 135 -27.72 20.53 -18.42
CA PRO A 135 -28.72 21.60 -18.48
C PRO A 135 -28.87 22.24 -17.10
N ARG A 136 -29.40 23.48 -17.08
CA ARG A 136 -29.61 24.25 -15.86
C ARG A 136 -31.03 24.81 -15.82
N LEU A 137 -31.58 24.87 -14.61
CA LEU A 137 -32.85 25.53 -14.30
C LEU A 137 -32.55 26.83 -13.56
N THR A 138 -33.17 27.91 -14.02
CA THR A 138 -33.15 29.21 -13.34
C THR A 138 -34.09 29.20 -12.15
N ALA A 139 -33.93 30.18 -11.25
CA ALA A 139 -34.81 30.35 -10.11
C ALA A 139 -36.29 30.56 -10.51
N ARG A 140 -36.56 31.14 -11.68
CA ARG A 140 -37.93 31.28 -12.21
C ARG A 140 -38.57 29.93 -12.57
N GLN A 141 -37.76 28.97 -13.02
CA GLN A 141 -38.25 27.68 -13.52
C GLN A 141 -38.48 26.65 -12.40
N LEU A 142 -37.98 26.90 -11.19
CA LEU A 142 -38.18 26.03 -10.02
C LEU A 142 -38.99 26.77 -8.96
N PRO A 143 -40.06 26.18 -8.41
CA PRO A 143 -40.80 26.80 -7.31
C PRO A 143 -39.95 26.82 -6.03
N ASN A 144 -40.05 27.91 -5.25
CA ASN A 144 -39.33 28.03 -3.98
C ASN A 144 -40.13 27.33 -2.87
N ARG A 145 -39.45 26.58 -2.00
CA ARG A 145 -40.03 25.88 -0.83
C ARG A 145 -41.12 24.86 -1.14
N GLU A 146 -41.39 24.57 -2.40
CA GLU A 146 -42.31 23.53 -2.83
C GLU A 146 -41.55 22.34 -3.40
N TRP A 147 -42.19 21.18 -3.37
CA TRP A 147 -41.66 20.00 -4.04
C TRP A 147 -41.88 20.15 -5.54
N ALA A 148 -40.78 20.05 -6.28
CA ALA A 148 -40.79 19.99 -7.72
C ALA A 148 -40.30 18.62 -8.16
N LEU A 149 -40.91 18.12 -9.23
CA LEU A 149 -40.35 17.01 -9.95
C LEU A 149 -39.59 17.54 -11.15
N VAL A 150 -38.30 17.22 -11.21
CA VAL A 150 -37.41 17.68 -12.27
C VAL A 150 -37.09 16.51 -13.19
N ARG A 151 -37.56 16.58 -14.43
CA ARG A 151 -37.11 15.67 -15.49
C ARG A 151 -35.66 15.98 -15.80
N ILE A 152 -34.78 14.99 -15.78
CA ILE A 152 -33.35 15.14 -16.09
C ILE A 152 -33.07 14.83 -17.56
N GLY A 153 -33.75 13.82 -18.10
CA GLY A 153 -33.58 13.42 -19.49
C GLY A 153 -34.10 12.01 -19.76
N THR A 154 -34.06 11.63 -21.03
CA THR A 154 -34.47 10.32 -21.53
C THR A 154 -33.25 9.61 -22.10
N PHE A 155 -32.96 8.44 -21.55
CA PHE A 155 -31.73 7.72 -21.82
C PHE A 155 -32.04 6.26 -22.14
N HIS A 156 -31.43 5.76 -23.20
CA HIS A 156 -31.52 4.35 -23.56
C HIS A 156 -30.35 3.58 -22.93
N VAL A 157 -30.66 2.68 -22.00
CA VAL A 157 -29.67 1.93 -21.22
C VAL A 157 -29.33 0.65 -21.98
N THR A 158 -28.15 0.53 -22.58
CA THR A 158 -27.78 -0.64 -23.40
C THR A 158 -26.97 -1.69 -22.62
N ARG A 159 -26.35 -1.32 -21.49
CA ARG A 159 -25.64 -2.25 -20.58
C ARG A 159 -25.65 -1.73 -19.14
N ALA A 160 -25.54 -2.65 -18.18
CA ALA A 160 -25.18 -2.33 -16.79
C ALA A 160 -23.74 -1.79 -16.77
N ALA A 161 -23.56 -0.56 -16.32
CA ALA A 161 -22.25 0.08 -16.19
C ALA A 161 -22.32 1.15 -15.07
N ASP A 162 -21.16 1.55 -14.56
CA ASP A 162 -21.02 2.55 -13.48
C ASP A 162 -21.33 3.96 -13.98
N TRP A 163 -22.62 4.24 -14.14
CA TRP A 163 -23.13 5.58 -14.34
C TRP A 163 -23.50 6.18 -12.99
N TYR A 164 -23.37 7.49 -12.86
CA TYR A 164 -24.06 8.22 -11.81
C TYR A 164 -24.84 9.37 -12.40
N LEU A 165 -26.02 9.57 -11.84
CA LEU A 165 -26.86 10.69 -12.15
C LEU A 165 -26.51 11.84 -11.20
N PHE A 166 -26.22 12.97 -11.80
CA PHE A 166 -25.80 14.18 -11.14
C PHE A 166 -26.97 15.14 -11.05
N CYS A 167 -27.23 15.65 -9.85
CA CYS A 167 -28.20 16.72 -9.58
C CYS A 167 -27.57 17.67 -8.56
N GLY A 168 -27.22 18.88 -8.97
CA GLY A 168 -26.53 19.83 -8.10
C GLY A 168 -27.16 21.21 -8.09
N LEU A 169 -26.99 21.90 -6.96
CA LEU A 169 -27.28 23.32 -6.90
C LEU A 169 -26.10 24.09 -7.50
N VAL A 170 -26.38 24.84 -8.56
CA VAL A 170 -25.36 25.61 -9.28
C VAL A 170 -25.39 27.04 -8.77
N SER A 171 -24.68 27.33 -7.67
CA SER A 171 -24.41 28.73 -7.32
C SER A 171 -23.36 29.27 -8.30
N GLY A 172 -23.75 30.24 -9.14
CA GLY A 172 -22.80 31.10 -9.85
C GLY A 172 -21.73 31.66 -8.89
N LYS A 173 -20.60 32.13 -9.44
CA LYS A 173 -19.32 32.45 -8.77
C LYS A 173 -19.35 33.47 -7.60
N LYS A 174 -20.49 33.84 -7.01
CA LYS A 174 -20.58 34.68 -5.81
C LYS A 174 -21.62 34.13 -4.83
N GLN A 175 -21.28 34.26 -3.55
CA GLN A 175 -21.89 33.71 -2.35
C GLN A 175 -23.43 33.91 -2.24
N ASN A 176 -24.09 32.96 -1.54
CA ASN A 176 -25.35 33.11 -0.78
C ASN A 176 -26.73 32.90 -1.45
N ALA A 177 -26.88 32.02 -2.45
CA ALA A 177 -28.21 31.85 -3.07
C ALA A 177 -29.11 30.74 -2.46
N VAL A 178 -28.58 29.58 -2.06
CA VAL A 178 -29.42 28.45 -1.61
C VAL A 178 -28.87 27.82 -0.34
N SER A 179 -29.68 27.83 0.71
CA SER A 179 -29.28 27.37 2.05
C SER A 179 -29.65 25.91 2.30
N THR A 180 -30.75 25.41 1.71
CA THR A 180 -31.20 24.03 1.93
C THR A 180 -31.85 23.39 0.68
N MET A 181 -31.54 22.12 0.43
CA MET A 181 -32.25 21.27 -0.54
C MET A 181 -32.74 20.01 0.16
N TRP A 182 -33.97 19.61 -0.13
CA TRP A 182 -34.49 18.31 0.20
C TRP A 182 -34.50 17.46 -1.05
N PHE A 183 -34.05 16.23 -0.90
CA PHE A 183 -34.04 15.22 -1.92
C PHE A 183 -34.87 14.03 -1.44
N ASP A 184 -35.88 13.63 -2.20
CA ASP A 184 -36.77 12.52 -1.81
C ASP A 184 -36.47 11.25 -2.59
N ALA A 185 -36.43 11.31 -3.92
CA ALA A 185 -36.21 10.14 -4.76
C ALA A 185 -35.68 10.47 -6.16
N PHE A 186 -34.91 9.53 -6.72
CA PHE A 186 -34.76 9.38 -8.16
C PHE A 186 -35.82 8.41 -8.67
N ILE A 187 -36.48 8.79 -9.75
CA ILE A 187 -37.56 8.02 -10.37
C ILE A 187 -37.16 7.75 -11.80
N ALA A 188 -37.12 6.48 -12.18
CA ALA A 188 -36.92 6.07 -13.57
C ALA A 188 -38.23 5.51 -14.11
N VAL A 189 -38.76 6.14 -15.15
CA VAL A 189 -39.97 5.68 -15.84
C VAL A 189 -39.55 4.93 -17.09
N PRO A 190 -39.74 3.60 -17.15
CA PRO A 190 -39.43 2.84 -18.35
C PRO A 190 -40.43 3.15 -19.47
N GLU A 191 -39.94 3.15 -20.71
CA GLU A 191 -40.78 3.10 -21.89
C GLU A 191 -41.34 1.67 -22.04
N VAL A 192 -42.61 1.49 -21.66
CA VAL A 192 -43.28 0.19 -21.72
C VAL A 192 -43.81 -0.05 -23.13
N THR A 193 -43.23 -1.04 -23.80
CA THR A 193 -43.68 -1.52 -25.12
C THR A 193 -43.88 -3.04 -25.05
N ALA A 194 -44.54 -3.62 -26.06
CA ALA A 194 -44.68 -5.08 -26.16
C ALA A 194 -43.32 -5.80 -26.18
N ALA A 195 -42.27 -5.16 -26.72
CA ALA A 195 -40.92 -5.70 -26.78
C ALA A 195 -40.15 -5.61 -25.45
N THR A 196 -40.40 -4.59 -24.62
CA THR A 196 -39.68 -4.36 -23.35
C THR A 196 -40.34 -5.02 -22.14
N LYS A 197 -41.63 -5.40 -22.24
CA LYS A 197 -42.41 -6.01 -21.15
C LYS A 197 -41.79 -7.30 -20.56
N PRO A 198 -41.26 -8.26 -21.35
CA PRO A 198 -40.62 -9.46 -20.79
C PRO A 198 -39.35 -9.15 -20.00
N ALA A 199 -38.55 -8.17 -20.44
CA ALA A 199 -37.33 -7.75 -19.75
C ALA A 199 -37.65 -7.06 -18.41
N LEU A 200 -38.70 -6.24 -18.38
CA LEU A 200 -39.20 -5.62 -17.14
C LEU A 200 -39.73 -6.66 -16.14
N GLN A 201 -40.45 -7.68 -16.62
CA GLN A 201 -40.95 -8.75 -15.75
C GLN A 201 -39.80 -9.60 -15.19
N ALA A 202 -38.86 -10.03 -16.04
CA ALA A 202 -37.70 -10.79 -15.59
C ALA A 202 -36.81 -9.99 -14.61
N HIS A 203 -36.76 -8.67 -14.77
CA HIS A 203 -36.10 -7.78 -13.83
C HIS A 203 -36.86 -7.69 -12.50
N ALA A 204 -38.18 -7.53 -12.52
CA ALA A 204 -39.02 -7.51 -11.32
C ALA A 204 -38.94 -8.83 -10.54
N ASP A 205 -38.98 -9.97 -11.23
CA ASP A 205 -38.86 -11.31 -10.63
C ASP A 205 -37.46 -11.51 -10.02
N ARG A 206 -36.42 -11.04 -10.73
CA ARG A 206 -35.04 -11.03 -10.21
C ARG A 206 -34.92 -10.14 -8.98
N TYR A 207 -35.55 -8.98 -8.95
CA TYR A 207 -35.46 -8.05 -7.82
C TYR A 207 -36.23 -8.56 -6.59
N ALA A 208 -37.42 -9.14 -6.78
CA ALA A 208 -38.13 -9.83 -5.69
C ALA A 208 -37.31 -10.99 -5.11
N SER A 209 -36.61 -11.76 -5.97
CA SER A 209 -35.68 -12.79 -5.53
C SER A 209 -34.40 -12.23 -4.89
N TRP A 210 -33.97 -11.03 -5.31
CA TRP A 210 -32.80 -10.34 -4.79
C TRP A 210 -33.05 -9.74 -3.41
N ASP A 211 -34.20 -9.12 -3.17
CA ASP A 211 -34.58 -8.58 -1.85
C ASP A 211 -34.74 -9.71 -0.84
N ALA A 212 -35.41 -10.79 -1.23
CA ALA A 212 -35.50 -12.00 -0.43
C ALA A 212 -34.11 -12.60 -0.15
N TRP A 213 -33.24 -12.63 -1.16
CA TRP A 213 -31.85 -13.10 -1.00
C TRP A 213 -31.00 -12.17 -0.13
N CYS A 214 -31.14 -10.85 -0.23
CA CYS A 214 -30.45 -9.87 0.61
C CYS A 214 -30.91 -9.99 2.07
N HIS A 215 -32.21 -10.21 2.29
CA HIS A 215 -32.75 -10.46 3.62
C HIS A 215 -32.23 -11.77 4.22
N ASP A 216 -32.22 -12.86 3.44
CA ASP A 216 -31.61 -14.14 3.83
C ASP A 216 -30.12 -13.97 4.13
N LEU A 217 -29.39 -13.31 3.23
CA LEU A 217 -27.95 -13.07 3.40
C LEU A 217 -27.67 -12.24 4.65
N GLN A 218 -28.42 -11.16 4.90
CA GLN A 218 -28.27 -10.37 6.11
C GLN A 218 -28.51 -11.22 7.36
N THR A 219 -29.49 -12.12 7.30
CA THR A 219 -29.75 -13.10 8.37
C THR A 219 -28.57 -14.06 8.54
N ARG A 220 -28.03 -14.63 7.46
CA ARG A 220 -26.84 -15.51 7.47
C ARG A 220 -25.61 -14.78 8.01
N VAL A 221 -25.38 -13.54 7.59
CA VAL A 221 -24.26 -12.70 8.03
C VAL A 221 -24.40 -12.36 9.52
N ASN A 222 -25.60 -12.00 9.99
CA ASN A 222 -25.86 -11.71 11.40
C ASN A 222 -25.74 -12.98 12.27
N ALA A 223 -26.11 -14.15 11.73
CA ALA A 223 -25.98 -15.43 12.41
C ALA A 223 -24.56 -16.02 12.34
N SER A 224 -23.74 -15.58 11.38
CA SER A 224 -22.37 -16.05 11.24
C SER A 224 -21.53 -15.58 12.41
N ALA A 225 -20.76 -16.51 12.98
CA ALA A 225 -19.76 -16.16 13.97
C ALA A 225 -18.76 -15.16 13.35
N PRO A 226 -18.22 -14.24 14.16
CA PRO A 226 -17.09 -13.41 13.77
C PRO A 226 -16.04 -14.22 12.99
N SER A 227 -15.72 -13.83 11.75
CA SER A 227 -14.64 -14.49 11.00
C SER A 227 -13.39 -14.53 11.86
N TYR A 228 -12.81 -15.73 12.00
CA TYR A 228 -11.66 -15.98 12.85
C TYR A 228 -10.58 -16.67 12.03
N ASN A 229 -9.39 -16.09 12.04
CA ASN A 229 -8.19 -16.71 11.50
C ASN A 229 -7.14 -16.71 12.63
N PRO A 230 -6.86 -17.85 13.28
CA PRO A 230 -5.97 -17.92 14.43
C PRO A 230 -4.54 -17.46 14.10
N ARG A 231 -4.14 -17.56 12.83
CA ARG A 231 -2.81 -17.16 12.38
C ARG A 231 -2.64 -15.64 12.39
N LEU A 232 -3.71 -14.88 12.12
CA LEU A 232 -3.69 -13.42 12.17
C LEU A 232 -3.63 -12.85 13.59
N THR A 233 -3.91 -13.66 14.61
CA THR A 233 -3.80 -13.29 16.03
C THR A 233 -2.49 -13.72 16.69
N GLN A 234 -1.62 -14.45 15.96
CA GLN A 234 -0.33 -14.93 16.48
C GLN A 234 0.87 -14.23 15.83
N GLU A 235 0.64 -13.52 14.74
CA GLU A 235 1.67 -12.98 13.87
C GLU A 235 1.43 -11.49 13.64
N PHE A 236 2.41 -10.66 13.98
CA PHE A 236 2.37 -9.24 13.68
C PHE A 236 2.75 -9.04 12.22
N ALA A 237 1.81 -8.55 11.41
CA ALA A 237 2.11 -8.34 10.00
C ALA A 237 3.00 -7.12 9.82
N TYR A 238 4.28 -7.34 9.53
CA TYR A 238 5.18 -6.29 9.05
C TYR A 238 5.47 -6.56 7.58
N GLY A 239 4.99 -5.70 6.70
CA GLY A 239 4.93 -6.03 5.29
C GLY A 239 4.85 -4.84 4.37
N ALA A 240 4.45 -5.09 3.13
CA ALA A 240 4.12 -4.03 2.17
C ALA A 240 3.04 -4.49 1.18
N TYR A 241 2.41 -3.52 0.53
CA TYR A 241 1.54 -3.76 -0.62
C TYR A 241 2.35 -3.90 -1.90
N VAL A 242 2.08 -4.96 -2.67
CA VAL A 242 2.87 -5.32 -3.85
C VAL A 242 1.97 -5.57 -5.07
N PRO A 243 1.94 -4.65 -6.04
CA PRO A 243 1.28 -4.90 -7.33
C PRO A 243 2.12 -5.82 -8.22
N TYR A 244 1.70 -7.08 -8.38
CA TYR A 244 2.43 -8.07 -9.17
C TYR A 244 2.55 -7.68 -10.65
N GLU A 245 1.60 -6.90 -11.19
CA GLU A 245 1.73 -6.29 -12.52
C GLU A 245 3.02 -5.45 -12.67
N LYS A 246 3.50 -4.82 -11.60
CA LYS A 246 4.74 -4.02 -11.62
C LYS A 246 5.96 -4.92 -11.63
N VAL A 247 5.89 -6.07 -10.96
CA VAL A 247 6.91 -7.13 -11.07
C VAL A 247 7.03 -7.59 -12.52
N LEU A 248 5.91 -7.83 -13.21
CA LEU A 248 5.91 -8.19 -14.64
C LEU A 248 6.54 -7.09 -15.50
N GLN A 249 6.13 -5.84 -15.32
CA GLN A 249 6.66 -4.72 -16.10
C GLN A 249 8.16 -4.50 -15.86
N MET A 250 8.62 -4.60 -14.60
CA MET A 250 10.03 -4.48 -14.26
C MET A 250 10.86 -5.65 -14.80
N SER A 251 10.33 -6.88 -14.77
CA SER A 251 11.04 -8.02 -15.34
C SER A 251 11.35 -7.81 -16.83
N GLN A 252 10.39 -7.25 -17.58
CA GLN A 252 10.62 -6.86 -18.98
C GLN A 252 11.67 -5.75 -19.11
N PHE A 253 11.62 -4.75 -18.23
CA PHE A 253 12.57 -3.64 -18.25
C PHE A 253 14.02 -4.10 -18.00
N PHE A 254 14.23 -4.99 -17.04
CA PHE A 254 15.57 -5.49 -16.67
C PHE A 254 16.02 -6.71 -17.48
N GLY A 255 15.19 -7.24 -18.39
CA GLY A 255 15.50 -8.44 -19.17
C GLY A 255 15.54 -9.72 -18.32
N GLU A 256 14.76 -9.76 -17.23
CA GLU A 256 14.65 -10.88 -16.31
C GLU A 256 13.33 -11.64 -16.52
N THR A 257 13.25 -12.89 -16.07
CA THR A 257 11.96 -13.56 -15.97
C THR A 257 11.13 -13.00 -14.80
N PRO A 258 9.78 -13.02 -14.89
CA PRO A 258 8.92 -12.64 -13.76
C PRO A 258 9.25 -13.32 -12.44
N ASN A 259 9.62 -14.61 -12.49
CA ASN A 259 9.92 -15.39 -11.29
C ASN A 259 11.25 -14.99 -10.66
N GLU A 260 12.28 -14.69 -11.46
CA GLU A 260 13.55 -14.15 -10.94
C GLU A 260 13.32 -12.80 -10.28
N ARG A 261 12.53 -11.94 -10.93
CA ARG A 261 12.20 -10.62 -10.42
C ARG A 261 11.43 -10.68 -9.11
N TRP A 262 10.39 -11.52 -9.06
CA TRP A 262 9.60 -11.78 -7.86
C TRP A 262 10.48 -12.30 -6.71
N ARG A 263 11.36 -13.28 -6.98
CA ARG A 263 12.26 -13.82 -5.97
C ARG A 263 13.17 -12.75 -5.37
N ARG A 264 13.76 -11.87 -6.20
CA ARG A 264 14.59 -10.76 -5.70
C ARG A 264 13.80 -9.82 -4.80
N LEU A 265 12.58 -9.48 -5.18
CA LEU A 265 11.71 -8.63 -4.37
C LEU A 265 11.39 -9.28 -3.01
N VAL A 266 11.06 -10.57 -3.02
CA VAL A 266 10.81 -11.35 -1.80
C VAL A 266 12.07 -11.39 -0.92
N GLU A 267 13.23 -11.72 -1.48
CA GLU A 267 14.51 -11.74 -0.76
C GLU A 267 14.80 -10.36 -0.14
N TRP A 268 14.53 -9.27 -0.87
CA TRP A 268 14.65 -7.90 -0.36
C TRP A 268 13.70 -7.64 0.82
N MET A 269 12.41 -8.00 0.70
CA MET A 269 11.44 -7.82 1.79
C MET A 269 11.89 -8.52 3.08
N VAL A 270 12.31 -9.78 2.96
CA VAL A 270 12.76 -10.58 4.11
C VAL A 270 13.97 -9.94 4.79
N ARG A 271 14.91 -9.40 4.02
CA ARG A 271 16.08 -8.64 4.53
C ARG A 271 15.68 -7.38 5.30
N HIS A 272 14.52 -6.82 5.03
CA HIS A 272 13.95 -5.66 5.72
C HIS A 272 13.00 -6.06 6.85
N TYR A 273 13.17 -7.27 7.38
CA TYR A 273 12.35 -7.87 8.43
C TYR A 273 10.86 -8.03 8.08
N MET A 274 10.46 -7.74 6.83
CA MET A 274 9.08 -7.98 6.40
C MET A 274 8.81 -9.48 6.34
N ASP A 275 7.64 -9.88 6.80
CA ASP A 275 7.19 -11.27 6.88
C ASP A 275 5.87 -11.53 6.18
N THR A 276 5.24 -10.45 5.71
CA THR A 276 3.92 -10.46 5.09
C THR A 276 3.93 -9.59 3.83
N ALA A 277 3.21 -9.98 2.79
CA ALA A 277 2.96 -9.14 1.63
C ALA A 277 1.50 -9.22 1.19
N ILE A 278 0.86 -8.07 0.97
CA ILE A 278 -0.45 -8.01 0.30
C ILE A 278 -0.17 -7.90 -1.19
N VAL A 279 -0.50 -8.94 -1.96
CA VAL A 279 -0.11 -9.01 -3.39
C VAL A 279 -1.34 -8.84 -4.27
N THR A 280 -1.34 -7.80 -5.10
CA THR A 280 -2.44 -7.50 -6.04
C THR A 280 -2.08 -7.81 -7.49
N ASN A 281 -3.08 -7.76 -8.37
CA ASN A 281 -2.96 -7.89 -9.83
C ASN A 281 -2.13 -9.11 -10.28
N ILE A 282 -2.24 -10.21 -9.53
CA ILE A 282 -1.74 -11.51 -9.97
C ILE A 282 -2.65 -11.97 -11.12
N PRO A 283 -2.10 -12.40 -12.27
CA PRO A 283 -2.89 -12.97 -13.35
C PRO A 283 -3.81 -14.07 -12.81
N ALA A 284 -5.08 -14.05 -13.20
CA ALA A 284 -6.12 -14.97 -12.72
C ALA A 284 -5.94 -16.40 -13.29
N LYS A 285 -4.81 -17.03 -12.95
CA LYS A 285 -4.41 -18.38 -13.33
C LYS A 285 -3.84 -19.07 -12.08
N PRO A 286 -4.37 -20.23 -11.67
CA PRO A 286 -3.91 -20.90 -10.45
C PRO A 286 -2.41 -21.26 -10.46
N ASP A 287 -1.86 -21.66 -11.62
CA ASP A 287 -0.42 -21.94 -11.76
C ASP A 287 0.48 -20.71 -11.54
N THR A 288 0.03 -19.52 -12.00
CA THR A 288 0.77 -18.28 -11.75
C THR A 288 0.76 -17.96 -10.26
N MET A 289 -0.38 -18.09 -9.60
CA MET A 289 -0.49 -17.93 -8.15
C MET A 289 0.43 -18.92 -7.41
N ALA A 290 0.48 -20.17 -7.85
CA ALA A 290 1.31 -21.21 -7.22
C ALA A 290 2.80 -20.87 -7.30
N ALA A 291 3.28 -20.37 -8.45
CA ALA A 291 4.67 -19.92 -8.58
C ALA A 291 5.00 -18.75 -7.65
N VAL A 292 4.07 -17.78 -7.51
CA VAL A 292 4.22 -16.63 -6.63
C VAL A 292 4.26 -17.05 -5.16
N VAL A 293 3.30 -17.87 -4.73
CA VAL A 293 3.19 -18.41 -3.36
C VAL A 293 4.40 -19.26 -3.01
N LYS A 294 4.83 -20.15 -3.90
CA LYS A 294 6.00 -21.01 -3.68
C LYS A 294 7.28 -20.20 -3.47
N ALA A 295 7.57 -19.24 -4.34
CA ALA A 295 8.77 -18.42 -4.24
C ALA A 295 8.80 -17.56 -2.97
N ALA A 296 7.64 -17.08 -2.51
CA ALA A 296 7.51 -16.39 -1.23
C ALA A 296 7.81 -17.33 -0.05
N GLY A 297 7.20 -18.52 -0.06
CA GLY A 297 7.39 -19.53 0.98
C GLY A 297 8.82 -20.04 1.11
N GLU A 298 9.53 -20.23 0.00
CA GLU A 298 10.96 -20.61 -0.02
C GLU A 298 11.85 -19.61 0.75
N SER A 299 11.41 -18.36 0.89
CA SER A 299 12.14 -17.30 1.62
C SER A 299 11.53 -16.97 2.98
N GLY A 300 10.47 -17.67 3.40
CA GLY A 300 9.76 -17.42 4.65
C GLY A 300 8.83 -16.20 4.63
N LEU A 301 8.46 -15.70 3.45
CA LEU A 301 7.48 -14.62 3.29
C LEU A 301 6.07 -15.22 3.14
N ARG A 302 5.11 -14.69 3.90
CA ARG A 302 3.70 -15.11 3.86
C ARG A 302 2.90 -14.12 3.05
N LEU A 303 1.92 -14.60 2.30
CA LEU A 303 1.17 -13.78 1.37
C LEU A 303 -0.29 -13.61 1.80
N ALA A 304 -0.80 -12.42 1.53
CA ALA A 304 -2.21 -12.13 1.35
C ALA A 304 -2.48 -11.86 -0.14
N PRO A 305 -2.54 -12.91 -0.98
CA PRO A 305 -2.75 -12.74 -2.41
C PRO A 305 -4.17 -12.30 -2.73
N ILE A 306 -4.32 -11.50 -3.78
CA ILE A 306 -5.63 -11.09 -4.27
C ILE A 306 -6.36 -12.28 -4.89
N LEU A 307 -7.58 -12.52 -4.43
CA LEU A 307 -8.51 -13.48 -5.01
C LEU A 307 -9.60 -12.78 -5.85
N ARG A 308 -9.92 -11.53 -5.52
CA ARG A 308 -10.91 -10.65 -6.17
C ARG A 308 -12.31 -11.28 -6.29
N VAL A 309 -13.11 -11.11 -5.24
CA VAL A 309 -14.55 -11.41 -5.28
C VAL A 309 -15.21 -10.49 -6.32
N PRO A 310 -15.98 -11.02 -7.28
CA PRO A 310 -16.63 -10.20 -8.29
C PRO A 310 -17.81 -9.43 -7.70
N ALA A 311 -17.60 -8.16 -7.31
CA ALA A 311 -18.63 -7.30 -6.72
C ALA A 311 -19.89 -7.15 -7.59
N GLU A 312 -19.73 -7.21 -8.92
CA GLU A 312 -20.82 -7.11 -9.90
C GLU A 312 -21.49 -8.44 -10.24
N ALA A 313 -20.96 -9.57 -9.75
CA ALA A 313 -21.62 -10.85 -9.97
C ALA A 313 -22.88 -10.92 -9.11
N ASN A 314 -24.02 -10.65 -9.73
CA ASN A 314 -25.35 -10.85 -9.15
C ASN A 314 -25.76 -12.33 -9.11
N ASP A 315 -24.79 -13.24 -9.24
CA ASP A 315 -24.98 -14.69 -9.24
C ASP A 315 -23.94 -15.36 -8.32
N PRO A 316 -24.38 -15.86 -7.15
CA PRO A 316 -23.53 -16.64 -6.24
C PRO A 316 -22.86 -17.86 -6.89
N ALA A 317 -23.49 -18.49 -7.89
CA ALA A 317 -22.91 -19.64 -8.57
C ALA A 317 -21.69 -19.24 -9.40
N GLU A 318 -21.74 -18.08 -10.07
CA GLU A 318 -20.61 -17.54 -10.82
C GLU A 318 -19.45 -17.15 -9.90
N THR A 319 -19.76 -16.50 -8.78
CA THR A 319 -18.76 -16.21 -7.75
C THR A 319 -18.05 -17.49 -7.31
N ARG A 320 -18.80 -18.53 -6.94
CA ARG A 320 -18.22 -19.81 -6.52
C ARG A 320 -17.36 -20.43 -7.62
N ARG A 321 -17.86 -20.51 -8.85
CA ARG A 321 -17.14 -21.06 -10.01
C ARG A 321 -15.77 -20.40 -10.22
N ARG A 322 -15.67 -19.08 -10.02
CA ARG A 322 -14.39 -18.35 -10.15
C ARG A 322 -13.44 -18.59 -8.99
N LEU A 323 -13.97 -18.72 -7.77
CA LEU A 323 -13.16 -18.83 -6.56
C LEU A 323 -12.68 -20.25 -6.27
N THR A 324 -13.51 -21.28 -6.53
CA THR A 324 -13.23 -22.68 -6.17
C THR A 324 -11.85 -23.18 -6.62
N PRO A 325 -11.37 -22.94 -7.85
CA PRO A 325 -10.08 -23.48 -8.29
C PRO A 325 -8.90 -22.99 -7.44
N PHE A 326 -8.93 -21.74 -7.00
CA PHE A 326 -7.89 -21.16 -6.14
C PHE A 326 -8.05 -21.65 -4.70
N LEU A 327 -9.28 -21.61 -4.17
CA LEU A 327 -9.53 -22.03 -2.79
C LEU A 327 -9.15 -23.49 -2.57
N GLU A 328 -9.54 -24.41 -3.46
CA GLU A 328 -9.20 -25.82 -3.33
C GLU A 328 -7.71 -26.11 -3.47
N GLN A 329 -7.00 -25.36 -4.33
CA GLN A 329 -5.55 -25.53 -4.50
C GLN A 329 -4.76 -25.06 -3.26
N PHE A 330 -5.19 -23.99 -2.62
CA PHE A 330 -4.40 -23.31 -1.57
C PHE A 330 -4.96 -23.47 -0.15
N LYS A 331 -6.08 -24.17 0.06
CA LYS A 331 -6.77 -24.29 1.36
C LYS A 331 -5.90 -24.74 2.54
N GLU A 332 -4.83 -25.49 2.25
CA GLU A 332 -3.87 -26.02 3.23
C GLU A 332 -2.47 -25.43 3.07
N ASP A 333 -2.26 -24.50 2.12
CA ASP A 333 -0.93 -23.92 1.89
C ASP A 333 -0.56 -22.97 3.04
N PRO A 334 0.51 -23.27 3.80
CA PRO A 334 0.91 -22.44 4.93
C PRO A 334 1.43 -21.07 4.49
N ASN A 335 1.79 -20.86 3.23
CA ASN A 335 2.31 -19.59 2.74
C ASN A 335 1.19 -18.60 2.35
N VAL A 336 -0.06 -19.07 2.22
CA VAL A 336 -1.23 -18.20 2.15
C VAL A 336 -1.71 -17.93 3.57
N LEU A 337 -1.50 -16.71 4.04
CA LEU A 337 -1.88 -16.28 5.40
C LEU A 337 -3.37 -15.95 5.49
N THR A 338 -3.90 -15.30 4.47
CA THR A 338 -5.27 -14.79 4.37
C THR A 338 -5.55 -14.41 2.91
N TRP A 339 -6.81 -14.22 2.52
CA TRP A 339 -7.16 -13.74 1.18
C TRP A 339 -7.43 -12.23 1.16
N TYR A 340 -6.86 -11.53 0.18
CA TYR A 340 -7.27 -10.17 -0.15
C TYR A 340 -8.41 -10.23 -1.17
N LEU A 341 -9.63 -9.93 -0.70
CA LEU A 341 -10.84 -10.27 -1.44
C LEU A 341 -11.34 -9.13 -2.32
N PHE A 342 -11.15 -7.87 -1.91
CA PHE A 342 -11.63 -6.72 -2.66
C PHE A 342 -10.92 -5.44 -2.21
N ASP A 343 -10.74 -4.53 -3.16
CA ASP A 343 -10.09 -3.24 -2.96
C ASP A 343 -11.12 -2.13 -2.76
N GLU A 344 -11.06 -1.45 -1.61
CA GLU A 344 -11.82 -0.23 -1.32
C GLU A 344 -13.33 -0.31 -1.65
N PRO A 345 -14.08 -1.28 -1.08
CA PRO A 345 -15.46 -1.52 -1.47
C PRO A 345 -16.40 -0.38 -1.04
N ASN A 346 -17.31 -0.02 -1.94
CA ASN A 346 -18.48 0.78 -1.58
C ASN A 346 -19.47 -0.07 -0.75
N PRO A 347 -20.13 0.48 0.28
CA PRO A 347 -21.19 -0.22 1.03
C PRO A 347 -22.32 -0.79 0.18
N SER A 348 -22.58 -0.25 -1.01
CA SER A 348 -23.58 -0.79 -1.94
C SER A 348 -23.26 -2.23 -2.41
N PHE A 349 -21.99 -2.63 -2.39
CA PHE A 349 -21.57 -3.99 -2.74
C PHE A 349 -21.64 -4.98 -1.58
N PHE A 350 -22.21 -4.59 -0.44
CA PHE A 350 -22.27 -5.45 0.74
C PHE A 350 -22.86 -6.83 0.45
N PRO A 351 -24.00 -6.98 -0.25
CA PRO A 351 -24.57 -8.30 -0.46
C PRO A 351 -23.67 -9.24 -1.28
N SER A 352 -23.17 -8.80 -2.44
CA SER A 352 -22.35 -9.65 -3.31
C SER A 352 -21.00 -10.00 -2.67
N LEU A 353 -20.35 -9.02 -2.03
CA LEU A 353 -19.06 -9.22 -1.38
C LEU A 353 -19.16 -10.10 -0.14
N MET A 354 -20.23 -9.95 0.66
CA MET A 354 -20.42 -10.79 1.85
C MET A 354 -20.76 -12.23 1.51
N ASP A 355 -21.54 -12.52 0.47
CA ASP A 355 -21.77 -13.91 0.05
C ASP A 355 -20.47 -14.58 -0.43
N GLY A 356 -19.67 -13.87 -1.24
CA GLY A 356 -18.36 -14.35 -1.67
C GLY A 356 -17.41 -14.59 -0.49
N LYS A 357 -17.40 -13.68 0.49
CA LYS A 357 -16.61 -13.85 1.71
C LYS A 357 -17.07 -15.02 2.57
N LEU A 358 -18.38 -15.19 2.79
CA LEU A 358 -18.91 -16.34 3.51
C LEU A 358 -18.55 -17.67 2.81
N TYR A 359 -18.51 -17.67 1.48
CA TYR A 359 -18.04 -18.83 0.73
C TYR A 359 -16.55 -19.11 0.95
N VAL A 360 -15.69 -18.09 0.90
CA VAL A 360 -14.26 -18.22 1.21
C VAL A 360 -14.06 -18.76 2.63
N ASP A 361 -14.75 -18.19 3.62
CA ASP A 361 -14.64 -18.61 5.02
C ASP A 361 -15.11 -20.06 5.23
N LYS A 362 -16.09 -20.52 4.43
CA LYS A 362 -16.55 -21.92 4.44
C LYS A 362 -15.52 -22.88 3.87
N VAL A 363 -14.87 -22.54 2.75
CA VAL A 363 -13.93 -23.44 2.06
C VAL A 363 -12.54 -23.42 2.72
N THR A 364 -12.07 -22.24 3.13
CA THR A 364 -10.75 -22.02 3.72
C THR A 364 -10.85 -21.31 5.07
N PRO A 365 -11.40 -21.96 6.11
CA PRO A 365 -11.66 -21.31 7.41
C PRO A 365 -10.38 -20.80 8.08
N GLN A 366 -9.23 -21.45 7.86
CA GLN A 366 -7.93 -21.05 8.41
C GLN A 366 -7.25 -19.91 7.62
N GLN A 367 -7.87 -19.45 6.52
CA GLN A 367 -7.35 -18.41 5.63
C GLN A 367 -8.44 -17.38 5.30
N SER A 368 -9.40 -17.17 6.20
CA SER A 368 -10.49 -16.19 6.02
C SER A 368 -9.97 -14.87 5.45
N GLY A 369 -10.68 -14.32 4.47
CA GLY A 369 -10.22 -13.14 3.74
C GLY A 369 -10.70 -11.80 4.31
N PHE A 370 -10.04 -10.73 3.88
CA PHE A 370 -10.32 -9.33 4.23
C PHE A 370 -10.56 -8.45 2.99
N PHE A 371 -11.14 -7.26 3.21
CA PHE A 371 -11.15 -6.15 2.26
C PHE A 371 -10.22 -5.03 2.73
N ILE A 372 -9.63 -4.27 1.81
CA ILE A 372 -8.94 -3.02 2.15
C ILE A 372 -9.99 -1.92 2.25
N LEU A 373 -10.03 -1.18 3.36
CA LEU A 373 -11.06 -0.18 3.66
C LEU A 373 -10.43 1.21 3.79
N ASN A 374 -10.85 2.17 2.96
CA ASN A 374 -10.24 3.50 2.89
C ASN A 374 -11.13 4.65 3.43
N HIS A 375 -12.37 4.34 3.85
CA HIS A 375 -13.30 5.33 4.39
C HIS A 375 -14.20 4.74 5.49
N THR A 376 -14.72 5.62 6.36
CA THR A 376 -15.49 5.24 7.57
C THR A 376 -16.73 4.42 7.26
N GLN A 377 -17.49 4.77 6.22
CA GLN A 377 -18.69 4.02 5.82
C GLN A 377 -18.39 2.56 5.45
N ALA A 378 -17.21 2.28 4.86
CA ALA A 378 -16.80 0.92 4.54
C ALA A 378 -16.38 0.16 5.81
N ILE A 379 -15.73 0.83 6.76
CA ILE A 379 -15.41 0.27 8.08
C ILE A 379 -16.70 -0.13 8.83
N GLU A 380 -17.70 0.74 8.86
CA GLU A 380 -18.99 0.48 9.53
C GLU A 380 -19.78 -0.67 8.88
N ALA A 381 -19.77 -0.72 7.54
CA ALA A 381 -20.43 -1.76 6.78
C ALA A 381 -19.73 -3.12 6.92
N PHE A 382 -18.42 -3.17 6.66
CA PHE A 382 -17.69 -4.42 6.47
C PHE A 382 -16.84 -4.84 7.66
N GLY A 383 -16.35 -3.89 8.46
CA GLY A 383 -15.26 -4.10 9.42
C GLY A 383 -15.52 -5.24 10.41
N ARG A 384 -16.71 -5.28 11.03
CA ARG A 384 -17.07 -6.31 12.02
C ARG A 384 -17.01 -7.75 11.46
N HIS A 385 -17.12 -7.90 10.15
CA HIS A 385 -17.15 -9.19 9.46
C HIS A 385 -15.76 -9.66 9.01
N MET A 386 -14.72 -8.84 9.13
CA MET A 386 -13.36 -9.22 8.72
C MET A 386 -12.61 -9.92 9.86
N PRO A 387 -11.69 -10.86 9.56
CA PRO A 387 -10.82 -11.44 10.59
C PRO A 387 -9.76 -10.42 11.07
N VAL A 388 -9.38 -9.49 10.19
CA VAL A 388 -8.52 -8.33 10.44
C VAL A 388 -9.02 -7.17 9.58
N LEU A 389 -8.96 -5.94 10.08
CA LEU A 389 -9.21 -4.76 9.26
C LEU A 389 -7.91 -4.29 8.64
N VAL A 390 -7.82 -4.31 7.32
CA VAL A 390 -6.76 -3.60 6.61
C VAL A 390 -7.31 -2.26 6.21
N VAL A 391 -6.80 -1.19 6.82
CA VAL A 391 -7.28 0.17 6.57
C VAL A 391 -6.25 0.99 5.83
N ASP A 392 -6.70 1.72 4.82
CA ASP A 392 -5.85 2.50 3.93
C ASP A 392 -6.10 4.00 4.15
N ARG A 393 -5.04 4.77 4.43
CA ARG A 393 -5.12 6.23 4.54
C ARG A 393 -3.84 6.95 4.09
N TYR A 394 -4.01 7.93 3.18
CA TYR A 394 -2.93 8.75 2.62
C TYR A 394 -3.14 10.25 2.87
N GLU A 395 -2.50 10.77 3.92
CA GLU A 395 -2.74 12.13 4.46
C GLU A 395 -1.56 13.09 4.29
N ILE A 396 -0.55 12.69 3.51
CA ILE A 396 0.63 13.51 3.22
C ILE A 396 0.68 13.85 1.73
N SER A 397 0.43 15.11 1.45
CA SER A 397 0.36 15.73 0.13
C SER A 397 1.00 17.12 0.17
N ASP A 398 1.12 17.76 -0.99
CA ASP A 398 1.62 19.13 -1.11
C ASP A 398 0.68 20.15 -0.43
N LYS A 399 -0.61 19.80 -0.29
CA LYS A 399 -1.66 20.70 0.22
C LYS A 399 -2.10 20.38 1.65
N SER A 400 -1.87 19.15 2.10
CA SER A 400 -2.26 18.65 3.43
C SER A 400 -1.16 17.74 3.94
N ARG A 401 -0.74 17.93 5.20
CA ARG A 401 0.32 17.17 5.84
C ARG A 401 -0.13 16.73 7.22
N ASN A 402 -0.77 15.57 7.33
CA ASN A 402 -1.33 15.11 8.60
C ASN A 402 -0.92 13.65 8.95
N PRO A 403 0.37 13.39 9.27
CA PRO A 403 0.80 12.06 9.73
C PRO A 403 0.14 11.63 11.04
N TRP A 404 -0.36 12.58 11.87
CA TRP A 404 -0.99 12.28 13.17
C TRP A 404 -2.33 11.56 13.04
N SER A 405 -3.02 11.73 11.91
CA SER A 405 -4.29 11.05 11.62
C SER A 405 -4.23 9.53 11.68
N VAL A 406 -3.03 8.93 11.55
CA VAL A 406 -2.84 7.46 11.65
C VAL A 406 -3.35 6.93 12.98
N LEU A 407 -3.08 7.62 14.09
CA LEU A 407 -3.54 7.19 15.41
C LEU A 407 -5.06 7.21 15.50
N ASP A 408 -5.68 8.29 15.03
CA ASP A 408 -7.14 8.45 15.03
C ASP A 408 -7.79 7.36 14.16
N TRP A 409 -7.19 7.04 13.01
CA TRP A 409 -7.71 6.04 12.07
C TRP A 409 -7.65 4.62 12.62
N VAL A 410 -6.51 4.23 13.23
CA VAL A 410 -6.37 2.92 13.86
C VAL A 410 -7.33 2.78 15.04
N THR A 411 -7.44 3.82 15.87
CA THR A 411 -8.33 3.82 17.04
C THR A 411 -9.80 3.69 16.61
N TYR A 412 -10.27 4.56 15.70
CA TYR A 412 -11.64 4.50 15.17
C TYR A 412 -11.96 3.15 14.55
N SER A 413 -11.02 2.58 13.77
CA SER A 413 -11.21 1.29 13.11
C SER A 413 -11.37 0.15 14.11
N ARG A 414 -10.56 0.15 15.18
CA ARG A 414 -10.67 -0.84 16.26
C ARG A 414 -11.97 -0.70 17.04
N GLU A 415 -12.34 0.52 17.43
CA GLU A 415 -13.54 0.79 18.21
C GLU A 415 -14.81 0.43 17.43
N THR A 416 -14.84 0.76 16.14
CA THR A 416 -16.00 0.52 15.27
C THR A 416 -16.18 -0.97 14.95
N SER A 417 -15.07 -1.70 14.75
CA SER A 417 -15.13 -3.09 14.28
C SER A 417 -14.96 -4.15 15.37
N GLY A 418 -14.28 -3.81 16.47
CA GLY A 418 -13.83 -4.74 17.49
C GLY A 418 -12.73 -5.71 17.04
N ARG A 419 -12.07 -5.49 15.88
CA ARG A 419 -11.07 -6.42 15.34
C ARG A 419 -9.64 -5.86 15.38
N PRO A 420 -8.62 -6.73 15.24
CA PRO A 420 -7.26 -6.30 14.97
C PRO A 420 -7.20 -5.45 13.70
N VAL A 421 -6.31 -4.46 13.67
CA VAL A 421 -6.13 -3.51 12.55
C VAL A 421 -4.72 -3.62 12.00
N TRP A 422 -4.61 -3.73 10.67
CA TRP A 422 -3.39 -3.51 9.91
C TRP A 422 -3.49 -2.14 9.24
N MET A 423 -2.52 -1.28 9.54
CA MET A 423 -2.47 0.05 8.96
C MET A 423 -1.69 0.04 7.65
N MET A 424 -2.32 0.50 6.58
CA MET A 424 -1.70 0.81 5.31
C MET A 424 -1.63 2.33 5.16
N PHE A 425 -0.43 2.88 5.29
CA PHE A 425 -0.15 4.30 5.05
C PHE A 425 0.81 4.47 3.89
N GLN A 426 0.89 5.70 3.37
CA GLN A 426 1.74 6.02 2.24
C GLN A 426 3.22 5.90 2.59
N ALA A 427 3.98 5.31 1.67
CA ALA A 427 5.43 5.26 1.69
C ALA A 427 6.05 5.99 0.48
N VAL A 428 5.30 6.23 -0.60
CA VAL A 428 5.83 6.81 -1.86
C VAL A 428 5.03 8.04 -2.34
N GLY A 429 5.63 8.84 -3.22
CA GLY A 429 5.10 10.13 -3.72
C GLY A 429 4.64 10.13 -5.19
N LYS A 430 3.96 11.23 -5.58
CA LYS A 430 3.17 11.50 -6.80
C LYS A 430 3.03 10.39 -7.85
N TYR A 431 1.90 9.72 -7.72
CA TYR A 431 1.12 9.22 -8.86
C TYR A 431 0.92 10.31 -9.91
N GLY A 432 1.27 10.02 -11.18
CA GLY A 432 1.20 10.91 -12.35
C GLY A 432 -0.20 11.41 -12.77
N ASN A 433 -1.17 11.47 -11.85
CA ASN A 433 -2.54 11.95 -12.10
C ASN A 433 -2.90 13.21 -11.30
N GLY A 434 -1.92 14.01 -10.86
CA GLY A 434 -2.21 15.31 -10.21
C GLY A 434 -2.85 15.21 -8.81
N SER A 435 -2.77 14.05 -8.16
CA SER A 435 -3.33 13.83 -6.80
C SER A 435 -2.64 14.66 -5.72
N GLY A 436 -1.42 15.15 -5.96
CA GLY A 436 -0.72 16.01 -5.03
C GLY A 436 -0.04 15.28 -3.86
N HIS A 437 -0.12 13.96 -3.76
CA HIS A 437 0.53 13.19 -2.68
C HIS A 437 2.05 13.25 -2.80
N ARG A 438 2.78 13.43 -1.69
CA ARG A 438 4.25 13.41 -1.68
C ARG A 438 4.77 12.26 -0.83
N CYS A 439 6.01 11.87 -1.06
CA CYS A 439 6.71 10.93 -0.19
C CYS A 439 6.75 11.50 1.25
N PRO A 440 6.51 10.68 2.29
CA PRO A 440 6.76 11.10 3.66
C PRO A 440 8.24 11.45 3.86
N THR A 441 8.52 12.39 4.77
CA THR A 441 9.89 12.55 5.30
C THR A 441 10.23 11.39 6.22
N GLU A 442 11.51 11.20 6.55
CA GLU A 442 11.93 10.15 7.48
C GLU A 442 11.21 10.22 8.84
N ALA A 443 11.06 11.44 9.37
CA ALA A 443 10.41 11.67 10.64
C ALA A 443 8.90 11.35 10.56
N GLU A 444 8.24 11.70 9.46
CA GLU A 444 6.84 11.35 9.24
C GLU A 444 6.66 9.84 9.13
N PHE A 445 7.54 9.16 8.40
CA PHE A 445 7.49 7.71 8.24
C PHE A 445 7.67 6.99 9.59
N ARG A 446 8.67 7.37 10.38
CA ARG A 446 8.85 6.85 11.75
C ARG A 446 7.62 7.12 12.62
N LEU A 447 7.10 8.34 12.59
CA LEU A 447 5.95 8.73 13.40
C LEU A 447 4.72 7.88 13.07
N MET A 448 4.41 7.67 11.78
CA MET A 448 3.27 6.84 11.37
C MET A 448 3.37 5.37 11.85
N HIS A 449 4.59 4.81 11.94
CA HIS A 449 4.80 3.47 12.51
C HIS A 449 4.46 3.43 14.01
N TYR A 450 5.03 4.36 14.79
CA TYR A 450 4.76 4.39 16.23
C TYR A 450 3.31 4.76 16.54
N LEU A 451 2.67 5.65 15.76
CA LEU A 451 1.24 5.95 15.90
C LEU A 451 0.35 4.74 15.61
N THR A 452 0.75 3.89 14.65
CA THR A 452 0.06 2.63 14.39
C THR A 452 0.09 1.72 15.62
N LEU A 453 1.27 1.53 16.23
CA LEU A 453 1.41 0.73 17.45
C LEU A 453 0.69 1.35 18.65
N ALA A 454 0.78 2.68 18.81
CA ALA A 454 0.09 3.42 19.86
C ALA A 454 -1.43 3.19 19.79
N GLY A 455 -2.02 3.21 18.59
CA GLY A 455 -3.44 2.91 18.39
C GLY A 455 -3.83 1.45 18.64
N GLY A 456 -2.88 0.56 18.95
CA GLY A 456 -3.13 -0.88 19.07
C GLY A 456 -3.19 -1.59 17.73
N GLY A 457 -2.48 -1.07 16.71
CA GLY A 457 -2.32 -1.75 15.43
C GLY A 457 -1.60 -3.09 15.59
N SER A 458 -2.15 -4.12 14.97
CA SER A 458 -1.62 -5.49 14.91
C SER A 458 -0.79 -5.78 13.65
N GLY A 459 -0.63 -4.77 12.79
CA GLY A 459 0.20 -4.87 11.58
C GLY A 459 0.41 -3.52 10.91
N ILE A 460 1.50 -3.43 10.16
CA ILE A 460 1.95 -2.27 9.40
C ILE A 460 2.31 -2.76 8.00
N VAL A 461 1.59 -2.26 7.00
CA VAL A 461 1.74 -2.68 5.60
C VAL A 461 1.74 -1.45 4.70
N PRO A 462 2.86 -0.73 4.57
CA PRO A 462 2.87 0.51 3.81
C PRO A 462 2.61 0.30 2.31
N TYR A 463 2.02 1.31 1.69
CA TYR A 463 1.76 1.37 0.26
C TYR A 463 2.71 2.35 -0.44
N LEU A 464 3.47 1.96 -1.45
CA LEU A 464 3.60 0.63 -2.06
C LEU A 464 5.07 0.26 -2.17
N LEU A 465 5.35 -1.04 -2.30
CA LEU A 465 6.72 -1.55 -2.35
C LEU A 465 7.41 -1.30 -3.69
N THR A 466 6.66 -1.33 -4.80
CA THR A 466 7.26 -1.37 -6.15
C THR A 466 6.42 -0.70 -7.22
N SER A 467 7.08 0.12 -8.04
CA SER A 467 6.53 0.90 -9.16
C SER A 467 7.23 0.66 -10.46
N LEU A 468 6.68 1.29 -11.50
CA LEU A 468 7.51 1.68 -12.64
C LEU A 468 8.41 2.87 -12.27
N PRO A 469 9.70 2.83 -12.62
CA PRO A 469 10.58 3.98 -12.50
C PRO A 469 9.99 5.22 -13.18
N ILE A 470 10.09 6.38 -12.52
CA ILE A 470 9.35 7.59 -12.90
C ILE A 470 9.76 8.09 -14.30
N TYR A 471 10.99 7.80 -14.78
CA TYR A 471 11.44 8.17 -16.13
C TYR A 471 10.59 7.58 -17.26
N VAL A 472 9.89 6.45 -17.01
CA VAL A 472 9.00 5.83 -18.01
C VAL A 472 7.65 6.55 -18.10
N ARG A 473 7.25 7.31 -17.08
CA ARG A 473 5.92 7.93 -17.01
C ARG A 473 5.81 9.27 -17.74
N GLU A 474 6.86 10.09 -17.79
CA GLU A 474 6.68 11.51 -18.19
C GLU A 474 7.55 12.02 -19.35
N GLY A 475 8.51 11.25 -19.87
CA GLY A 475 9.32 11.67 -21.04
C GLY A 475 10.13 12.98 -20.86
N GLN A 476 10.07 13.58 -19.68
CA GLN A 476 10.78 14.78 -19.26
C GLN A 476 11.16 14.58 -17.79
N ALA A 477 12.38 14.13 -17.53
CA ALA A 477 12.93 14.18 -16.18
C ALA A 477 13.34 15.62 -15.87
N THR A 478 12.90 16.21 -14.75
CA THR A 478 13.50 17.47 -14.28
C THR A 478 14.77 17.18 -13.48
N ALA A 479 15.66 18.15 -13.26
CA ALA A 479 16.90 17.89 -12.52
C ALA A 479 16.67 17.59 -11.02
N HIS A 480 15.51 17.97 -10.47
CA HIS A 480 15.12 17.67 -9.08
C HIS A 480 14.65 16.23 -8.87
N ASP A 481 14.37 15.56 -9.99
CA ASP A 481 13.96 14.20 -10.05
C ASP A 481 15.18 13.27 -9.92
N ALA A 482 16.31 13.52 -10.59
CA ALA A 482 17.43 12.59 -10.75
C ALA A 482 17.97 11.86 -9.49
N ASP A 483 17.85 12.42 -8.28
CA ASP A 483 18.25 11.75 -7.03
C ASP A 483 17.31 10.59 -6.62
N PHE A 484 16.11 10.50 -7.20
CA PHE A 484 15.12 9.43 -6.99
C PHE A 484 15.27 8.23 -7.96
N TYR A 485 16.21 8.26 -8.94
CA TYR A 485 15.99 7.61 -10.26
C TYR A 485 16.81 6.36 -10.62
N MET A 486 17.53 5.73 -9.68
CA MET A 486 18.50 4.68 -10.07
C MET A 486 18.28 3.30 -9.46
N GLU A 487 17.16 3.03 -8.80
CA GLU A 487 17.09 1.84 -7.96
C GLU A 487 16.01 0.82 -8.30
N GLU A 488 16.33 -0.42 -7.93
CA GLU A 488 15.67 -1.63 -8.37
C GLU A 488 14.22 -1.71 -7.85
N PHE A 489 13.79 -1.04 -6.78
CA PHE A 489 12.38 -1.06 -6.31
C PHE A 489 11.96 0.28 -5.69
N GLU A 490 10.66 0.56 -5.55
CA GLU A 490 10.20 1.88 -5.07
C GLU A 490 10.49 2.10 -3.57
N PHE A 491 10.60 0.99 -2.81
CA PHE A 491 11.07 0.98 -1.42
C PHE A 491 12.59 0.84 -1.28
N THR A 492 13.36 0.70 -2.37
CA THR A 492 14.82 0.67 -2.25
C THR A 492 15.42 2.04 -2.00
N HIS A 493 14.65 3.14 -2.16
CA HIS A 493 15.13 4.50 -1.87
C HIS A 493 15.96 4.45 -0.57
N PRO A 494 17.25 4.80 -0.58
CA PRO A 494 18.17 4.38 0.48
C PRO A 494 17.68 4.79 1.86
N LEU A 495 16.98 5.93 1.94
CA LEU A 495 16.39 6.41 3.18
C LEU A 495 15.20 5.56 3.65
N LEU A 496 14.26 5.17 2.79
CA LEU A 496 13.09 4.38 3.20
C LEU A 496 13.43 2.90 3.39
N GLY A 497 14.30 2.33 2.55
CA GLY A 497 14.84 0.99 2.76
C GLY A 497 15.58 0.90 4.10
N ARG A 498 16.49 1.85 4.38
CA ARG A 498 17.16 1.93 5.70
C ARG A 498 16.16 2.06 6.85
N LEU A 499 15.15 2.92 6.74
CA LEU A 499 14.16 3.08 7.80
C LEU A 499 13.29 1.82 7.98
N ALA A 500 12.89 1.16 6.90
CA ALA A 500 12.17 -0.11 6.95
C ALA A 500 13.01 -1.20 7.61
N LEU A 501 14.32 -1.22 7.36
CA LEU A 501 15.25 -2.13 8.03
C LEU A 501 15.34 -1.82 9.54
N GLU A 502 15.57 -0.56 9.92
CA GLU A 502 15.67 -0.13 11.32
C GLU A 502 14.37 -0.41 12.09
N LEU A 503 13.24 0.06 11.55
CA LEU A 503 11.93 -0.13 12.15
C LEU A 503 11.51 -1.59 12.14
N GLY A 504 11.74 -2.33 11.05
CA GLY A 504 11.40 -3.75 10.96
C GLY A 504 12.15 -4.59 11.99
N ARG A 505 13.44 -4.30 12.21
CA ARG A 505 14.27 -4.97 13.20
C ARG A 505 13.74 -4.80 14.62
N GLU A 506 13.30 -3.59 14.96
CA GLU A 506 12.77 -3.26 16.28
C GLU A 506 11.31 -3.74 16.45
N LEU A 507 10.45 -3.37 15.50
CA LEU A 507 9.01 -3.43 15.65
C LEU A 507 8.42 -4.80 15.30
N THR A 508 9.06 -5.62 14.45
CA THR A 508 8.51 -6.94 14.11
C THR A 508 8.48 -7.87 15.33
N PRO A 509 9.57 -8.03 16.11
CA PRO A 509 9.53 -8.83 17.34
C PRO A 509 8.63 -8.23 18.42
N VAL A 510 8.67 -6.90 18.58
CA VAL A 510 7.87 -6.18 19.60
C VAL A 510 6.38 -6.26 19.29
N GLY A 511 6.00 -6.06 18.03
CA GLY A 511 4.62 -6.17 17.57
C GLY A 511 4.02 -7.55 17.84
N ARG A 512 4.83 -8.62 17.73
CA ARG A 512 4.37 -9.99 18.01
C ARG A 512 3.96 -10.19 19.46
N VAL A 513 4.67 -9.60 20.42
CA VAL A 513 4.28 -9.70 21.84
C VAL A 513 3.10 -8.79 22.17
N MET A 514 2.98 -7.67 21.46
CA MET A 514 1.90 -6.69 21.62
C MET A 514 0.62 -7.01 20.84
N ILE A 515 0.59 -8.07 20.04
CA ILE A 515 -0.62 -8.45 19.31
C ILE A 515 -1.80 -8.57 20.28
N ASP A 516 -2.95 -8.01 19.91
CA ASP A 516 -4.15 -7.89 20.76
C ASP A 516 -4.05 -6.99 22.00
N ALA A 517 -2.93 -6.31 22.24
CA ALA A 517 -2.86 -5.27 23.28
C ALA A 517 -3.86 -4.16 22.98
N LYS A 518 -4.59 -3.73 24.01
CA LYS A 518 -5.70 -2.79 23.87
C LYS A 518 -5.32 -1.43 24.45
N PRO A 519 -5.52 -0.33 23.72
CA PRO A 519 -5.37 1.00 24.27
C PRO A 519 -6.21 1.17 25.54
N VAL A 520 -5.62 1.75 26.58
CA VAL A 520 -6.33 2.05 27.82
C VAL A 520 -7.07 3.39 27.65
N PRO A 521 -8.40 3.44 27.90
CA PRO A 521 -9.21 4.65 27.76
C PRO A 521 -9.03 5.60 28.96
N THR A 522 -7.79 5.87 29.35
CA THR A 522 -7.43 6.87 30.36
C THR A 522 -6.77 8.07 29.69
N ALA A 523 -6.83 9.23 30.37
CA ALA A 523 -6.10 10.41 29.90
C ALA A 523 -4.63 10.04 29.61
N PRO A 524 -4.04 10.50 28.49
CA PRO A 524 -2.64 10.26 28.19
C PRO A 524 -1.77 10.65 29.39
N LEU A 525 -0.71 9.88 29.67
CA LEU A 525 0.21 10.22 30.73
C LEU A 525 0.74 11.64 30.50
N ALA A 526 0.67 12.49 31.53
CA ALA A 526 1.15 13.86 31.42
C ALA A 526 2.65 13.85 31.13
N THR A 527 3.05 14.50 30.04
CA THR A 527 4.44 14.60 29.61
C THR A 527 4.88 16.06 29.59
N PRO A 528 5.55 16.55 30.66
CA PRO A 528 6.23 17.83 30.65
C PRO A 528 7.21 17.88 29.47
N SER A 529 6.77 18.52 28.39
CA SER A 529 7.48 18.75 27.14
C SER A 529 6.84 19.97 26.48
N ARG A 530 7.52 20.59 25.50
CA ARG A 530 6.95 21.73 24.79
C ARG A 530 5.69 21.33 24.02
N SER A 531 4.74 22.24 23.92
CA SER A 531 3.53 22.05 23.12
C SER A 531 3.79 22.29 21.63
N LEU A 532 3.10 21.52 20.79
CA LEU A 532 3.10 21.62 19.34
C LEU A 532 1.69 21.93 18.85
N LYS A 533 1.57 22.70 17.77
CA LYS A 533 0.34 22.73 16.97
C LYS A 533 0.51 21.77 15.80
N ILE A 534 -0.38 20.79 15.71
CA ILE A 534 -0.38 19.81 14.60
C ILE A 534 -1.37 20.24 13.51
N ALA A 535 -1.39 19.51 12.40
CA ALA A 535 -2.02 19.94 11.15
C ALA A 535 -3.54 20.15 11.24
N ASP A 536 -4.24 19.46 12.14
CA ASP A 536 -5.67 19.63 12.39
C ASP A 536 -6.00 20.76 13.38
N GLY A 537 -4.99 21.51 13.83
CA GLY A 537 -5.12 22.62 14.76
C GLY A 537 -5.08 22.22 16.24
N ARG A 538 -5.05 20.91 16.58
CA ARG A 538 -4.88 20.45 17.96
C ARG A 538 -3.54 20.91 18.52
N THR A 539 -3.52 21.21 19.81
CA THR A 539 -2.29 21.45 20.57
C THR A 539 -1.95 20.17 21.35
N VAL A 540 -0.78 19.60 21.10
CA VAL A 540 -0.34 18.31 21.64
C VAL A 540 1.06 18.44 22.25
N PRO A 541 1.46 17.60 23.22
CA PRO A 541 2.83 17.60 23.72
C PRO A 541 3.79 17.04 22.67
N ALA A 542 5.03 17.55 22.64
CA ALA A 542 6.06 17.04 21.74
C ALA A 542 6.40 15.58 22.03
N ILE A 543 6.44 15.17 23.30
CA ILE A 543 6.52 13.76 23.69
C ILE A 543 5.13 13.29 24.08
N ALA A 544 4.63 12.24 23.43
CA ALA A 544 3.37 11.60 23.80
C ALA A 544 3.60 10.14 24.20
N VAL A 545 2.68 9.63 25.02
CA VAL A 545 2.72 8.25 25.51
C VAL A 545 1.32 7.67 25.40
N GLN A 546 1.23 6.52 24.75
CA GLN A 546 0.01 5.73 24.71
C GLN A 546 0.21 4.44 25.48
N GLN A 547 -0.67 4.17 26.44
CA GLN A 547 -0.68 2.92 27.19
C GLN A 547 -1.59 1.90 26.51
N LEU A 548 -1.13 0.65 26.46
CA LEU A 548 -1.89 -0.51 26.04
C LEU A 548 -1.74 -1.63 27.08
N ASP A 549 -2.81 -2.35 27.41
CA ASP A 549 -2.75 -3.46 28.37
C ASP A 549 -2.97 -4.81 27.68
N LYS A 550 -2.24 -5.83 28.16
CA LYS A 550 -2.38 -7.25 27.78
C LYS A 550 -1.74 -8.16 28.83
N ASP A 551 -2.41 -9.26 29.17
CA ASP A 551 -1.86 -10.36 30.00
C ASP A 551 -1.15 -9.91 31.28
N ASN A 552 -1.76 -8.97 32.02
CA ASN A 552 -1.21 -8.35 33.24
C ASN A 552 0.08 -7.53 33.06
N ALA A 553 0.47 -7.24 31.82
CA ALA A 553 1.51 -6.27 31.46
C ALA A 553 0.87 -4.99 30.91
N SER A 554 1.53 -3.86 31.15
CA SER A 554 1.18 -2.58 30.55
C SER A 554 2.29 -2.16 29.60
N PHE A 555 1.97 -2.05 28.32
CA PHE A 555 2.86 -1.58 27.28
C PHE A 555 2.70 -0.08 27.09
N PHE A 556 3.79 0.62 26.80
CA PHE A 556 3.80 2.05 26.54
C PHE A 556 4.51 2.33 25.24
N VAL A 557 3.82 2.99 24.31
CA VAL A 557 4.43 3.51 23.09
C VAL A 557 4.71 4.99 23.35
N VAL A 558 6.00 5.32 23.52
CA VAL A 558 6.49 6.68 23.72
C VAL A 558 6.99 7.21 22.38
N TYR A 559 6.54 8.38 21.93
CA TYR A 559 6.93 8.90 20.62
C TYR A 559 7.06 10.42 20.60
N ASN A 560 7.95 10.90 19.75
CA ASN A 560 8.12 12.32 19.45
C ASN A 560 7.16 12.72 18.32
N GLN A 561 6.16 13.52 18.66
CA GLN A 561 5.20 14.08 17.71
C GLN A 561 5.79 15.17 16.83
N ASP A 562 6.94 15.75 17.18
CA ASP A 562 7.61 16.72 16.34
C ASP A 562 8.37 16.02 15.22
N THR A 563 7.93 16.28 14.00
CA THR A 563 8.56 15.78 12.77
C THR A 563 9.75 16.60 12.29
N ALA A 564 10.05 17.75 12.91
CA ALA A 564 11.08 18.71 12.52
C ALA A 564 12.24 18.79 13.52
N ALA A 565 11.99 18.55 14.81
CA ALA A 565 13.00 18.69 15.85
C ALA A 565 12.97 17.52 16.86
N ALA A 566 14.14 17.24 17.45
CA ALA A 566 14.22 16.36 18.60
C ALA A 566 13.39 16.94 19.76
N ALA A 567 12.98 16.07 20.68
CA ALA A 567 12.24 16.46 21.85
C ALA A 567 12.68 15.65 23.07
N THR A 568 12.75 16.35 24.20
CA THR A 568 12.99 15.76 25.51
C THR A 568 11.72 15.83 26.34
N GLY A 569 11.48 14.82 27.17
CA GLY A 569 10.35 14.80 28.10
C GLY A 569 10.64 13.96 29.32
N ARG A 570 9.91 14.22 30.41
CA ARG A 570 9.98 13.44 31.65
C ARG A 570 8.65 12.74 31.91
N ILE A 571 8.59 11.43 31.73
CA ILE A 571 7.34 10.68 31.77
C ILE A 571 7.17 10.05 33.16
N PRO A 572 6.11 10.37 33.91
CA PRO A 572 5.84 9.73 35.18
C PRO A 572 5.29 8.31 34.97
N PHE A 573 5.87 7.34 35.67
CA PHE A 573 5.46 5.95 35.68
C PHE A 573 5.21 5.52 37.13
N PRO A 574 3.96 5.53 37.62
CA PRO A 574 3.63 5.20 39.02
C PRO A 574 3.67 3.68 39.27
N LEU A 575 4.84 3.05 39.10
CA LEU A 575 5.00 1.59 39.11
C LEU A 575 5.28 1.01 40.49
N GLN A 576 5.80 1.82 41.43
CA GLN A 576 6.16 1.36 42.77
C GLN A 576 4.98 0.76 43.54
N ALA A 577 3.82 1.43 43.49
CA ALA A 577 2.60 0.95 44.13
C ALA A 577 2.15 -0.44 43.61
N GLN A 578 2.54 -0.79 42.38
CA GLN A 578 2.17 -2.03 41.72
C GLN A 578 3.29 -3.08 41.75
N LYS A 579 4.45 -2.80 42.38
CA LYS A 579 5.65 -3.66 42.37
C LYS A 579 6.10 -4.05 40.95
N ARG A 580 5.91 -3.16 39.98
CA ARG A 580 6.31 -3.38 38.58
C ARG A 580 7.62 -2.65 38.28
N GLU A 581 8.36 -3.19 37.33
CA GLU A 581 9.56 -2.57 36.76
C GLU A 581 9.33 -2.21 35.30
N LEU A 582 10.06 -1.22 34.78
CA LEU A 582 9.96 -0.75 33.40
C LEU A 582 11.10 -1.32 32.56
N TYR A 583 10.79 -1.82 31.37
CA TYR A 583 11.75 -2.41 30.44
C TYR A 583 11.60 -1.79 29.04
N ASP A 584 12.71 -1.59 28.35
CA ASP A 584 12.76 -1.21 26.94
C ASP A 584 12.73 -2.48 26.08
N LEU A 585 11.66 -2.67 25.30
CA LEU A 585 11.51 -3.88 24.49
C LEU A 585 12.35 -3.83 23.21
N GLY A 586 12.77 -2.64 22.77
CA GLY A 586 13.70 -2.45 21.65
C GLY A 586 15.12 -2.81 22.05
N GLN A 587 15.56 -2.38 23.23
CA GLN A 587 16.92 -2.65 23.73
C GLN A 587 17.05 -3.92 24.55
N LEU A 588 15.93 -4.52 24.98
CA LEU A 588 15.89 -5.69 25.88
C LEU A 588 16.58 -5.42 27.22
N THR A 589 16.38 -4.23 27.78
CA THR A 589 17.03 -3.79 29.02
C THR A 589 16.03 -3.23 30.02
N GLN A 590 16.27 -3.46 31.31
CA GLN A 590 15.56 -2.78 32.38
C GLN A 590 15.93 -1.29 32.41
N LEU A 591 14.93 -0.43 32.56
CA LEU A 591 15.09 1.01 32.73
C LEU A 591 14.97 1.38 34.19
N LYS A 592 15.89 2.22 34.68
CA LYS A 592 15.82 2.79 36.03
C LYS A 592 15.02 4.09 36.00
N LEU A 593 14.06 4.22 36.90
CA LEU A 593 13.27 5.43 37.07
C LEU A 593 13.95 6.36 38.09
N GLU A 594 13.96 7.65 37.79
CA GLU A 594 14.41 8.71 38.69
C GLU A 594 13.19 9.42 39.27
N SER A 595 12.96 9.27 40.58
CA SER A 595 11.76 9.80 41.24
C SER A 595 10.47 9.39 40.50
N ASP A 596 10.33 8.09 40.23
CA ASP A 596 9.20 7.49 39.49
C ASP A 596 8.95 8.06 38.10
N SER A 597 9.98 8.64 37.49
CA SER A 597 9.91 9.18 36.14
C SER A 597 11.04 8.66 35.26
N LEU A 598 10.76 8.55 33.96
CA LEU A 598 11.76 8.29 32.93
C LEU A 598 12.02 9.57 32.14
N SER A 599 13.29 9.95 32.01
CA SER A 599 13.69 11.00 31.08
C SER A 599 13.94 10.39 29.70
N VAL A 600 13.33 10.95 28.66
CA VAL A 600 13.52 10.51 27.28
C VAL A 600 14.03 11.65 26.42
N ASP A 601 14.90 11.30 25.47
CA ASP A 601 15.34 12.14 24.37
C ASP A 601 15.11 11.37 23.07
N LEU A 602 14.28 11.91 22.19
CA LEU A 602 13.81 11.25 20.98
C LEU A 602 14.06 12.13 19.75
N PRO A 603 14.72 11.60 18.69
CA PRO A 603 14.81 12.25 17.40
C PRO A 603 13.44 12.57 16.78
N PRO A 604 13.37 13.43 15.74
CA PRO A 604 12.13 13.74 15.06
C PRO A 604 11.35 12.50 14.61
N GLY A 605 10.10 12.40 15.04
CA GLY A 605 9.17 11.30 14.72
C GLY A 605 9.52 9.93 15.29
N HIS A 606 10.61 9.79 16.04
CA HIS A 606 11.06 8.50 16.58
C HIS A 606 10.29 8.15 17.86
N GLY A 607 10.38 6.88 18.29
CA GLY A 607 9.68 6.38 19.46
C GLY A 607 10.40 5.22 20.13
N ARG A 608 9.82 4.73 21.21
CA ARG A 608 10.27 3.55 21.96
C ARG A 608 9.05 2.79 22.45
N VAL A 609 9.22 1.49 22.58
CA VAL A 609 8.19 0.62 23.12
C VAL A 609 8.67 0.02 24.42
N LEU A 610 7.94 0.34 25.50
CA LEU A 610 8.28 -0.04 26.86
C LEU A 610 7.24 -1.01 27.40
N ALA A 611 7.60 -1.80 28.41
CA ALA A 611 6.66 -2.60 29.17
C ALA A 611 6.88 -2.46 30.67
N ALA A 612 5.79 -2.29 31.42
CA ALA A 612 5.77 -2.41 32.86
C ALA A 612 5.14 -3.74 33.27
N LEU A 613 5.91 -4.53 34.02
CA LEU A 613 5.55 -5.89 34.43
C LEU A 613 6.22 -6.28 35.75
N GLN A 614 5.75 -7.35 36.38
CA GLN A 614 6.40 -7.90 37.57
C GLN A 614 7.77 -8.48 37.18
N PRO A 615 8.83 -8.33 38.00
CA PRO A 615 10.17 -8.81 37.66
C PRO A 615 10.22 -10.30 37.26
N ALA A 616 9.36 -11.13 37.86
CA ALA A 616 9.26 -12.56 37.55
C ALA A 616 8.75 -12.86 36.12
N GLN A 617 8.07 -11.93 35.47
CA GLN A 617 7.56 -12.07 34.10
C GLN A 617 8.60 -11.70 33.03
N TRP A 618 9.64 -10.94 33.40
CA TRP A 618 10.64 -10.46 32.45
C TRP A 618 11.42 -11.58 31.76
N PRO A 619 11.92 -12.63 32.45
CA PRO A 619 12.71 -13.67 31.79
C PRO A 619 11.98 -14.35 30.63
N ASP A 620 10.69 -14.67 30.79
CA ASP A 620 9.88 -15.27 29.72
C ASP A 620 9.68 -14.31 28.52
N LEU A 621 9.28 -13.06 28.80
CA LEU A 621 9.07 -12.07 27.75
C LEU A 621 10.37 -11.76 26.99
N HIS A 622 11.48 -11.62 27.72
CA HIS A 622 12.81 -11.41 27.17
C HIS A 622 13.22 -12.56 26.26
N GLU A 623 13.04 -13.81 26.71
CA GLU A 623 13.37 -15.00 25.93
C GLU A 623 12.53 -15.07 24.64
N ARG A 624 11.23 -14.79 24.71
CA ARG A 624 10.35 -14.74 23.52
C ARG A 624 10.77 -13.66 22.51
N LEU A 625 11.12 -12.47 22.98
CA LEU A 625 11.60 -11.38 22.12
C LEU A 625 12.94 -11.71 21.47
N LEU A 626 13.87 -12.26 22.25
CA LEU A 626 15.20 -12.62 21.77
C LEU A 626 15.12 -13.78 20.77
N ALA A 627 14.32 -14.82 21.06
CA ALA A 627 14.09 -15.92 20.12
C ALA A 627 13.49 -15.42 18.80
N ALA A 628 12.47 -14.55 18.85
CA ALA A 628 11.87 -13.97 17.65
C ALA A 628 12.88 -13.16 16.80
N ARG A 629 13.78 -12.41 17.45
CA ARG A 629 14.89 -11.71 16.76
C ARG A 629 15.82 -12.71 16.09
N ILE A 630 16.30 -13.71 16.83
CA ILE A 630 17.24 -14.71 16.30
C ILE A 630 16.64 -15.48 15.14
N ASP A 631 15.37 -15.90 15.23
CA ASP A 631 14.68 -16.61 14.15
C ASP A 631 14.68 -15.79 12.85
N LYS A 632 14.35 -14.50 12.95
CA LYS A 632 14.32 -13.61 11.79
C LYS A 632 15.70 -13.34 11.22
N GLU A 633 16.66 -13.05 12.08
CA GLU A 633 18.05 -12.78 11.72
C GLU A 633 18.73 -14.03 11.12
N THR A 634 18.35 -15.22 11.57
CA THR A 634 18.77 -16.52 11.01
C THR A 634 18.22 -16.71 9.60
N ALA A 635 16.93 -16.41 9.37
CA ALA A 635 16.32 -16.48 8.04
C ALA A 635 17.00 -15.53 7.05
N ILE A 636 17.28 -14.28 7.46
CA ILE A 636 18.02 -13.31 6.64
C ILE A 636 19.43 -13.83 6.32
N THR A 637 20.13 -14.36 7.33
CA THR A 637 21.50 -14.88 7.14
C THR A 637 21.52 -16.11 6.22
N ALA A 638 20.45 -16.92 6.18
CA ALA A 638 20.30 -18.01 5.23
C ALA A 638 20.18 -17.52 3.77
N LEU A 639 19.51 -16.38 3.55
CA LEU A 639 19.46 -15.74 2.23
C LEU A 639 20.84 -15.21 1.83
N ASP A 640 21.56 -14.57 2.75
CA ASP A 640 22.95 -14.12 2.52
C ASP A 640 23.87 -15.26 2.14
N LEU A 641 23.75 -16.38 2.83
CA LEU A 641 24.54 -17.58 2.57
C LEU A 641 24.19 -18.19 1.20
N THR A 642 22.91 -18.17 0.82
CA THR A 642 22.46 -18.61 -0.52
C THR A 642 23.02 -17.71 -1.61
N GLN A 643 23.01 -16.39 -1.40
CA GLN A 643 23.61 -15.42 -2.33
C GLN A 643 25.12 -15.61 -2.44
N ALA A 644 25.82 -15.74 -1.32
CA ALA A 644 27.26 -16.01 -1.28
C ALA A 644 27.62 -17.31 -2.03
N ARG A 645 26.79 -18.36 -1.88
CA ARG A 645 26.94 -19.61 -2.65
C ARG A 645 26.79 -19.39 -4.15
N ARG A 646 25.77 -18.62 -4.58
CA ARG A 646 25.56 -18.27 -6.00
C ARG A 646 26.75 -17.49 -6.57
N CYS A 647 27.43 -16.71 -5.75
CA CYS A 647 28.65 -15.98 -6.11
C CYS A 647 29.93 -16.83 -6.06
N GLY A 648 29.83 -18.13 -5.74
CA GLY A 648 30.99 -19.03 -5.69
C GLY A 648 31.94 -18.79 -4.51
N LEU A 649 31.45 -18.17 -3.44
CA LEU A 649 32.25 -17.93 -2.24
C LEU A 649 32.45 -19.21 -1.43
N ARG A 650 33.59 -19.32 -0.74
CA ARG A 650 33.86 -20.38 0.25
C ARG A 650 33.11 -20.08 1.53
N ILE A 651 32.06 -20.84 1.81
CA ILE A 651 31.07 -20.52 2.86
C ILE A 651 30.82 -21.69 3.80
N GLU A 652 31.54 -22.80 3.69
CA GLU A 652 31.33 -24.02 4.47
C GLU A 652 31.38 -23.75 5.99
N PRO A 653 32.35 -22.96 6.52
CA PRO A 653 32.37 -22.62 7.95
C PRO A 653 31.15 -21.78 8.37
N ALA A 654 30.72 -20.86 7.51
CA ALA A 654 29.53 -20.05 7.77
C ALA A 654 28.25 -20.91 7.74
N ALA A 655 28.16 -21.87 6.81
CA ALA A 655 27.02 -22.76 6.68
C ALA A 655 26.89 -23.68 7.89
N ALA A 656 28.00 -24.21 8.42
CA ALA A 656 28.01 -24.98 9.66
C ALA A 656 27.52 -24.13 10.86
N ALA A 657 28.02 -22.90 11.00
CA ALA A 657 27.58 -22.00 12.06
C ALA A 657 26.10 -21.61 11.95
N LEU A 658 25.55 -21.47 10.73
CA LEU A 658 24.12 -21.27 10.52
C LEU A 658 23.29 -22.47 10.97
N GLY A 659 23.74 -23.70 10.68
CA GLY A 659 23.10 -24.92 11.17
C GLY A 659 23.02 -24.96 12.69
N GLU A 660 24.09 -24.56 13.39
CA GLU A 660 24.11 -24.38 14.85
C GLU A 660 23.07 -23.37 15.35
N ALA A 661 22.89 -22.25 14.66
CA ALA A 661 21.88 -21.24 15.02
C ALA A 661 20.44 -21.74 14.82
N GLN A 662 20.23 -22.67 13.88
CA GLN A 662 18.93 -23.27 13.56
C GLN A 662 18.54 -24.44 14.47
N HIS A 663 19.47 -24.99 15.26
CA HIS A 663 19.19 -26.12 16.13
C HIS A 663 18.25 -25.74 17.29
N ALA A 664 17.01 -26.25 17.22
CA ALA A 664 15.92 -25.94 18.18
C ALA A 664 16.20 -26.36 19.64
N GLN A 665 17.15 -27.27 19.87
CA GLN A 665 17.55 -27.70 21.23
C GLN A 665 18.58 -26.78 21.88
N ALA A 666 19.21 -25.89 21.11
CA ALA A 666 20.18 -24.93 21.64
C ALA A 666 19.43 -23.78 22.35
N GLY A 667 19.93 -23.38 23.53
CA GLY A 667 19.41 -22.18 24.21
C GLY A 667 19.65 -20.91 23.39
N THR A 668 18.82 -19.89 23.58
CA THR A 668 18.81 -18.66 22.77
C THR A 668 20.17 -17.94 22.75
N ASN A 669 20.93 -17.96 23.84
CA ASN A 669 22.32 -17.45 23.87
C ASN A 669 23.28 -18.20 22.94
N GLN A 670 23.19 -19.54 22.91
CA GLN A 670 24.03 -20.36 22.03
C GLN A 670 23.66 -20.11 20.56
N ARG A 671 22.37 -20.02 20.26
CA ARG A 671 21.88 -19.70 18.91
C ARG A 671 22.37 -18.32 18.44
N GLN A 672 22.33 -17.32 19.31
CA GLN A 672 22.85 -15.98 19.02
C GLN A 672 24.35 -15.99 18.71
N GLN A 673 25.16 -16.67 19.54
CA GLN A 673 26.59 -16.78 19.33
C GLN A 673 26.95 -17.47 18.00
N ALA A 674 26.24 -18.54 17.65
CA ALA A 674 26.43 -19.23 16.38
C ALA A 674 26.05 -18.34 15.18
N LEU A 675 24.97 -17.58 15.31
CA LEU A 675 24.54 -16.62 14.29
C LEU A 675 25.54 -15.48 14.10
N ASP A 676 26.07 -14.90 15.17
CA ASP A 676 27.09 -13.84 15.11
C ASP A 676 28.37 -14.36 14.47
N ARG A 677 28.78 -15.59 14.79
CA ARG A 677 29.93 -16.25 14.16
C ARG A 677 29.67 -16.49 12.67
N CYS A 678 28.47 -16.96 12.28
CA CYS A 678 28.08 -17.14 10.88
C CYS A 678 28.25 -15.83 10.08
N ARG A 679 27.74 -14.72 10.63
CA ARG A 679 27.81 -13.39 10.01
C ARG A 679 29.24 -12.88 9.85
N LEU A 680 30.06 -13.07 10.88
CA LEU A 680 31.47 -12.71 10.82
C LEU A 680 32.21 -13.50 9.73
N LEU A 681 31.95 -14.80 9.62
CA LEU A 681 32.53 -15.67 8.59
C LEU A 681 32.07 -15.28 7.18
N LEU A 682 30.77 -15.00 7.00
CA LEU A 682 30.24 -14.50 5.72
C LEU A 682 30.87 -13.16 5.33
N LYS A 683 30.94 -12.21 6.27
CA LYS A 683 31.59 -10.90 6.04
C LYS A 683 33.05 -11.09 5.63
N THR A 684 33.76 -12.01 6.28
CA THR A 684 35.16 -12.32 5.95
C THR A 684 35.26 -12.88 4.53
N ALA A 685 34.41 -13.84 4.15
CA ALA A 685 34.39 -14.41 2.80
C ALA A 685 34.12 -13.34 1.71
N TRP A 686 33.20 -12.40 1.98
CA TRP A 686 32.94 -11.27 1.08
C TRP A 686 34.12 -10.31 0.96
N LEU A 687 34.78 -9.97 2.07
CA LEU A 687 35.97 -9.11 2.07
C LEU A 687 37.14 -9.75 1.33
N GLU A 688 37.36 -11.05 1.52
CA GLU A 688 38.35 -11.81 0.77
C GLU A 688 38.04 -11.75 -0.73
N ALA A 689 36.80 -11.99 -1.14
CA ALA A 689 36.39 -11.94 -2.54
C ALA A 689 36.55 -10.55 -3.18
N ASP A 690 36.18 -9.46 -2.50
CA ASP A 690 36.40 -8.09 -3.01
C ASP A 690 37.89 -7.78 -3.12
N GLY A 691 38.69 -8.18 -2.13
CA GLY A 691 40.14 -8.08 -2.19
C GLY A 691 40.72 -8.80 -3.41
N GLN A 692 40.27 -10.03 -3.67
CA GLN A 692 40.69 -10.80 -4.85
C GLN A 692 40.26 -10.12 -6.15
N ALA A 693 39.03 -9.62 -6.24
CA ALA A 693 38.51 -8.93 -7.41
C ALA A 693 39.28 -7.63 -7.72
N ARG A 694 39.64 -6.84 -6.70
CA ARG A 694 40.49 -5.65 -6.86
C ARG A 694 41.84 -6.00 -7.44
N VAL A 695 42.52 -6.98 -6.86
CA VAL A 695 43.85 -7.38 -7.35
C VAL A 695 43.77 -7.96 -8.77
N LEU A 696 42.71 -8.69 -9.12
CA LEU A 696 42.50 -9.15 -10.50
C LEU A 696 42.35 -8.00 -11.49
N ARG A 697 41.56 -6.97 -11.16
CA ARG A 697 41.39 -5.76 -11.99
C ARG A 697 42.71 -5.01 -12.16
N ASP A 698 43.43 -4.76 -11.07
CA ASP A 698 44.72 -4.07 -11.10
C ASP A 698 45.72 -4.87 -11.93
N ALA A 699 45.71 -6.19 -11.80
CA ALA A 699 46.57 -7.05 -12.58
C ALA A 699 46.22 -7.06 -14.08
N GLU A 700 44.94 -7.04 -14.45
CA GLU A 700 44.53 -6.89 -15.84
C GLU A 700 44.95 -5.54 -16.43
N HIS A 701 44.88 -4.48 -15.63
CA HIS A 701 45.36 -3.15 -16.00
C HIS A 701 46.88 -3.16 -16.25
N CYS A 702 47.68 -3.72 -15.35
CA CYS A 702 49.13 -3.88 -15.53
C CYS A 702 49.47 -4.69 -16.78
N ARG A 703 48.72 -5.77 -17.06
CA ARG A 703 48.90 -6.57 -18.29
C ARG A 703 48.69 -5.72 -19.54
N ALA A 704 47.65 -4.89 -19.57
CA ALA A 704 47.35 -4.01 -20.68
C ALA A 704 48.47 -2.97 -20.91
N GLN A 705 48.97 -2.36 -19.83
CA GLN A 705 50.08 -1.40 -19.89
C GLN A 705 51.38 -2.03 -20.39
N LEU A 706 51.77 -3.21 -19.89
CA LEU A 706 52.96 -3.92 -20.37
C LEU A 706 52.86 -4.29 -21.86
N GLY A 707 51.66 -4.63 -22.33
CA GLY A 707 51.40 -4.84 -23.76
C GLY A 707 51.59 -3.58 -24.60
N GLN A 708 51.09 -2.44 -24.13
CA GLN A 708 51.26 -1.14 -24.78
C GLN A 708 52.73 -0.69 -24.80
N MET A 709 53.46 -0.84 -23.68
CA MET A 709 54.89 -0.53 -23.59
C MET A 709 55.72 -1.40 -24.54
N SER A 710 55.44 -2.71 -24.60
CA SER A 710 56.09 -3.60 -25.56
C SER A 710 55.87 -3.16 -27.01
N HIS A 711 54.66 -2.70 -27.34
CA HIS A 711 54.36 -2.17 -28.67
C HIS A 711 55.11 -0.86 -28.93
N HIS A 712 55.15 0.06 -27.96
CA HIS A 712 55.86 1.33 -28.07
C HIS A 712 57.37 1.14 -28.28
N CYS A 713 58.03 0.30 -27.47
CA CYS A 713 59.47 0.02 -27.61
C CYS A 713 59.84 -0.56 -28.99
N SER A 714 58.94 -1.33 -29.62
CA SER A 714 59.18 -1.87 -30.96
C SER A 714 59.11 -0.81 -32.07
N HIS A 715 58.53 0.35 -31.81
CA HIS A 715 58.33 1.45 -32.77
C HIS A 715 59.02 2.77 -32.34
N ASP A 716 59.73 2.80 -31.22
CA ASP A 716 60.36 4.00 -30.66
C ASP A 716 61.52 4.51 -31.55
N PRO A 717 61.38 5.70 -32.19
CA PRO A 717 62.40 6.26 -33.06
C PRO A 717 63.72 6.59 -32.34
N SER A 718 63.67 6.85 -31.02
CA SER A 718 64.82 7.29 -30.21
C SER A 718 65.85 6.19 -29.96
N LEU A 719 65.47 4.93 -30.14
CA LEU A 719 66.35 3.78 -30.06
C LEU A 719 67.21 3.66 -31.35
N LYS A 720 68.51 3.94 -31.20
CA LYS A 720 69.49 4.19 -32.28
C LYS A 720 69.69 3.05 -33.30
N ASN A 721 69.26 1.82 -33.04
CA ASN A 721 69.31 0.74 -34.01
C ASN A 721 68.20 -0.32 -33.78
N MET A 722 67.90 -1.09 -34.83
CA MET A 722 66.85 -2.13 -34.82
C MET A 722 67.08 -3.18 -33.73
N LYS A 723 68.35 -3.51 -33.44
CA LYS A 723 68.73 -4.46 -32.38
C LYS A 723 68.35 -3.95 -30.99
N ALA A 724 68.49 -2.65 -30.72
CA ALA A 724 68.08 -2.04 -29.46
C ALA A 724 66.55 -2.05 -29.28
N ARG A 725 65.79 -1.79 -30.35
CA ARG A 725 64.31 -1.91 -30.35
C ARG A 725 63.85 -3.34 -30.08
N GLN A 726 64.49 -4.31 -30.74
CA GLN A 726 64.20 -5.73 -30.56
C GLN A 726 64.53 -6.20 -29.14
N ASN A 727 65.66 -5.77 -28.57
CA ASN A 727 66.04 -6.10 -27.20
C ASN A 727 65.06 -5.51 -26.18
N ALA A 728 64.72 -4.22 -26.30
CA ALA A 728 63.76 -3.56 -25.41
C ALA A 728 62.36 -4.21 -25.50
N ALA A 729 61.89 -4.51 -26.71
CA ALA A 729 60.62 -5.21 -26.91
C ALA A 729 60.67 -6.66 -26.37
N ALA A 730 61.78 -7.37 -26.52
CA ALA A 730 61.96 -8.72 -25.97
C ALA A 730 61.97 -8.72 -24.44
N GLU A 731 62.59 -7.71 -23.82
CA GLU A 731 62.57 -7.52 -22.37
C GLU A 731 61.15 -7.24 -21.85
N MET A 732 60.41 -6.31 -22.48
CA MET A 732 59.01 -6.03 -22.10
C MET A 732 58.11 -7.24 -22.30
N LYS A 733 58.33 -8.01 -23.37
CA LYS A 733 57.62 -9.28 -23.61
C LYS A 733 57.97 -10.33 -22.55
N ALA A 734 59.22 -10.40 -22.09
CA ALA A 734 59.64 -11.30 -21.01
C ALA A 734 59.02 -10.91 -19.66
N LEU A 735 58.97 -9.60 -19.35
CA LEU A 735 58.27 -9.07 -18.17
C LEU A 735 56.77 -9.37 -18.24
N GLY A 736 56.13 -9.13 -19.39
CA GLY A 736 54.73 -9.49 -19.62
C GLY A 736 54.45 -10.99 -19.47
N THR A 737 55.39 -11.84 -19.90
CA THR A 737 55.26 -13.31 -19.74
C THR A 737 55.40 -13.73 -18.28
N ARG A 738 56.34 -13.16 -17.53
CA ARG A 738 56.51 -13.41 -16.08
C ARG A 738 55.30 -12.93 -15.30
N PHE A 739 54.79 -11.75 -15.63
CA PHE A 739 53.56 -11.20 -15.09
C PHE A 739 52.38 -12.14 -15.36
N LEU A 740 52.20 -12.58 -16.61
CA LEU A 740 51.09 -13.46 -17.00
C LEU A 740 51.12 -14.81 -16.27
N ARG A 741 52.32 -15.39 -16.05
CA ARG A 741 52.45 -16.62 -15.25
C ARG A 741 52.05 -16.40 -13.80
N ALA A 742 52.51 -15.32 -13.17
CA ALA A 742 52.17 -15.01 -11.79
C ALA A 742 50.67 -14.68 -11.65
N TYR A 743 50.10 -13.95 -12.60
CA TYR A 743 48.67 -13.66 -12.70
C TYR A 743 47.81 -14.92 -12.91
N ASN A 744 48.24 -15.86 -13.75
CA ASN A 744 47.51 -17.11 -13.95
C ASN A 744 47.56 -18.01 -12.70
N ALA A 745 48.69 -18.05 -11.98
CA ALA A 745 48.80 -18.73 -10.70
C ALA A 745 47.89 -18.08 -9.64
N PHE A 746 47.81 -16.75 -9.64
CA PHE A 746 46.89 -15.98 -8.81
C PHE A 746 45.42 -16.31 -9.12
N ARG A 747 45.03 -16.30 -10.40
CA ARG A 747 43.69 -16.72 -10.87
C ARG A 747 43.34 -18.17 -10.50
N ALA A 748 44.33 -19.05 -10.43
CA ALA A 748 44.16 -20.43 -10.03
C ALA A 748 44.08 -20.62 -8.49
N GLY A 749 44.05 -19.53 -7.71
CA GLY A 749 43.97 -19.56 -6.26
C GLY A 749 45.29 -19.94 -5.57
N GLN A 750 46.43 -19.84 -6.27
CA GLN A 750 47.75 -20.20 -5.75
C GLN A 750 48.48 -18.95 -5.23
N TRP A 751 47.86 -18.24 -4.29
CA TRP A 751 48.27 -16.92 -3.80
C TRP A 751 49.72 -16.87 -3.27
N GLN A 752 50.12 -17.88 -2.50
CA GLN A 752 51.47 -17.96 -1.92
C GLN A 752 52.56 -18.08 -2.99
N SER A 753 52.28 -18.82 -4.07
CA SER A 753 53.21 -18.95 -5.20
C SER A 753 53.21 -17.75 -6.13
N ALA A 754 52.16 -16.92 -6.12
CA ALA A 754 52.04 -15.74 -6.98
C ALA A 754 52.57 -14.45 -6.31
N ALA A 755 52.44 -14.32 -4.98
CA ALA A 755 52.77 -13.10 -4.24
C ALA A 755 54.24 -12.68 -4.36
N LYS A 756 55.17 -13.61 -4.12
CA LYS A 756 56.61 -13.32 -4.19
C LYS A 756 57.07 -12.95 -5.61
N PRO A 757 56.66 -13.66 -6.68
CA PRO A 757 56.95 -13.24 -8.05
C PRO A 757 56.37 -11.87 -8.42
N LEU A 758 55.14 -11.55 -8.01
CA LEU A 758 54.52 -10.24 -8.27
C LEU A 758 55.25 -9.12 -7.52
N ALA A 759 55.60 -9.32 -6.25
CA ALA A 759 56.39 -8.36 -5.47
C ALA A 759 57.77 -8.11 -6.08
N ASN A 760 58.46 -9.17 -6.51
CA ASN A 760 59.75 -9.06 -7.19
C ASN A 760 59.64 -8.32 -8.53
N LEU A 761 58.57 -8.57 -9.30
CA LEU A 761 58.33 -7.88 -10.56
C LEU A 761 58.01 -6.40 -10.34
N ALA A 762 57.23 -6.06 -9.32
CA ALA A 762 56.94 -4.68 -8.94
C ALA A 762 58.21 -3.93 -8.54
N ALA A 763 59.07 -4.54 -7.70
CA ALA A 763 60.37 -3.98 -7.33
C ALA A 763 61.27 -3.80 -8.57
N GLU A 764 61.31 -4.78 -9.48
CA GLU A 764 62.07 -4.70 -10.72
C GLU A 764 61.58 -3.56 -11.62
N LEU A 765 60.26 -3.38 -11.77
CA LEU A 765 59.68 -2.27 -12.52
C LEU A 765 59.99 -0.91 -11.87
N GLN A 766 59.91 -0.80 -10.54
CA GLN A 766 60.25 0.42 -9.79
C GLN A 766 61.72 0.80 -9.91
N THR A 767 62.63 -0.19 -9.99
CA THR A 767 64.07 0.08 -10.17
C THR A 767 64.46 0.39 -11.62
N ARG A 768 63.57 0.08 -12.58
CA ARG A 768 63.81 0.25 -14.02
C ARG A 768 63.20 1.53 -14.59
N THR A 769 62.55 2.37 -13.78
CA THR A 769 62.10 3.70 -14.21
C THR A 769 63.30 4.64 -14.35
N ASP A 770 63.90 4.65 -15.54
CA ASP A 770 64.44 5.88 -16.11
C ASP A 770 63.23 6.82 -16.32
N PRO A 771 63.15 8.00 -15.68
CA PRO A 771 61.99 8.90 -15.80
C PRO A 771 61.69 9.38 -17.23
N SER A 772 62.57 9.09 -18.19
CA SER A 772 62.42 9.47 -19.61
C SER A 772 61.90 8.35 -20.53
N ARG A 773 61.54 7.17 -20.00
CA ARG A 773 60.89 6.05 -20.71
C ARG A 773 59.67 5.54 -19.95
#